data_AF-A0AA39C693-F1
#
_entry.id   AF-A0AA39C693-F1
#
_cell.length_a   1.000
_cell.length_b   1.000
_cell.length_c   1.000
_cell.angle_alpha   90.00
_cell.angle_beta   90.00
_cell.angle_gamma   90.00
#
_symmetry.space_group_name_H-M   'P 1'
#
loop_
_entity.id
_entity.type
_entity.pdbx_description
1 polymer ?
#
loop_
_entity_poly.entity_id
_entity_poly.type
_entity_poly.pdbx_seq_one_letter_code
_entity_poly.pdbx_strand_id
1 'polypeptide(L)'
;MLSGAITNFISKIIINRIHRGKFQKIDSELYEFLRSANEDEIAVLQKYVDKCWKFHGIMTCSFYLAAIGMITGPLYLPQKFPSDAIYPFPVDSMISSTIVHLHHCIVGFQCSAALALDYQAALFLWYICARFEIIFKQIENIKNYKDFRSFIKTHQDILRSGQELLQPVRLIFFTTICMSKIITVFSAIILISNQPMAVKIQFIMVLMSMVISIFMCVWPAEELMNISSDLLMLNIFYASSTHPPAIRKMWLIVTRRAQTPITIEINGFMDTLSFDYYSVKIDLELNEFLRNANEYEMAVLQKYVDKCWKFHGCMTCSFYLTSLGVIIGPLFLPQKFPSDAIYPFPVDSMISSTIVHLHHCIVAFQCSAALALDYQAALFLWYICARFEIIFKQIENIKNFEDFRSCIKTHQDILRSSQELVQPVRLIFFTRICMSKIVINQPMAVKLQFIMVLMTMAISIFVCVWPAEKLINVSGNLMTLKIFYALSNHPPAIRKMWLNVIRRAQTLIIIKIDGFMDELSFKFYSTNIDLELNEFLRSANKYEMAVLQKYVDKCWKFHGSMTCGFYLTTIGVMIGPLFLPQKFPCDAIYPFPVDSMIVSTIVYLHQSIVGLQCSAALALDYQAALFLWYICARFELIFKQIENIKNFEDFRSCVKSHQSILSSSQELIQPVRLIFLTRICMSKIAIVFSVIILISNQPTAVKLQFIIMLVTLAISILVCVWPAEKLKNVSGNLLMLNIFYASSAHPPAIRKMWLNVIRRAQTPITIKIDGFMDALSFEFYSAFLSTIFSYITVLRVVFQT
;
A
#
# COMPACT_ATOMS: atom_id res chain seq x y z
N MET A 1 -4.82 26.18 0.28
CA MET A 1 -3.79 25.94 1.33
C MET A 1 -4.13 26.62 2.66
N LEU A 2 -4.36 27.95 2.69
CA LEU A 2 -4.77 28.64 3.93
C LEU A 2 -6.04 28.04 4.53
N SER A 3 -7.02 27.68 3.70
CA SER A 3 -8.22 26.92 4.12
C SER A 3 -7.88 25.58 4.81
N GLY A 4 -6.87 24.85 4.34
CA GLY A 4 -6.42 23.60 4.97
C GLY A 4 -5.75 23.85 6.33
N ALA A 5 -4.91 24.88 6.44
CA ALA A 5 -4.28 25.29 7.70
C ALA A 5 -5.32 25.79 8.73
N ILE A 6 -6.30 26.58 8.29
CA ILE A 6 -7.43 27.04 9.11
C ILE A 6 -8.27 25.85 9.57
N THR A 7 -8.57 24.91 8.68
CA THR A 7 -9.34 23.72 9.04
C THR A 7 -8.58 22.84 10.03
N ASN A 8 -7.25 22.71 9.88
CA ASN A 8 -6.39 22.01 10.84
C ASN A 8 -6.44 22.67 12.23
N PHE A 9 -6.28 24.01 12.27
CA PHE A 9 -6.34 24.78 13.51
C PHE A 9 -7.71 24.65 14.20
N ILE A 10 -8.80 24.88 13.47
CA ILE A 10 -10.17 24.77 14.01
C ILE A 10 -10.44 23.35 14.54
N SER A 11 -10.05 22.33 13.79
CA SER A 11 -10.22 20.92 14.20
C SER A 11 -9.51 20.65 15.52
N LYS A 12 -8.25 21.08 15.67
CA LYS A 12 -7.48 20.90 16.91
C LYS A 12 -8.09 21.64 18.10
N ILE A 13 -8.57 22.87 17.90
CA ILE A 13 -9.25 23.64 18.95
C ILE A 13 -10.54 22.95 19.40
N ILE A 14 -11.33 22.41 18.47
CA ILE A 14 -12.53 21.64 18.77
C ILE A 14 -12.19 20.37 19.55
N ILE A 15 -11.20 19.60 19.08
CA ILE A 15 -10.73 18.36 19.74
C ILE A 15 -10.29 18.66 21.18
N ASN A 16 -9.47 19.71 21.37
CA ASN A 16 -9.04 20.15 22.71
C ASN A 16 -10.19 20.58 23.59
N ARG A 17 -11.22 21.23 23.03
CA ARG A 17 -12.41 21.63 23.79
C ARG A 17 -13.24 20.41 24.21
N ILE A 18 -13.43 19.44 23.33
CA ILE A 18 -14.17 18.19 23.62
C ILE A 18 -13.45 17.38 24.69
N HIS A 19 -12.13 17.26 24.60
CA HIS A 19 -11.33 16.44 25.51
C HIS A 19 -10.63 17.22 26.62
N ARG A 20 -11.06 18.46 26.89
CA ARG A 20 -10.44 19.35 27.89
C ARG A 20 -10.26 18.69 29.25
N GLY A 21 -11.27 17.95 29.73
CA GLY A 21 -11.20 17.27 31.02
C GLY A 21 -10.09 16.22 31.10
N LYS A 22 -9.77 15.54 29.99
CA LYS A 22 -8.69 14.55 29.94
C LYS A 22 -7.32 15.23 29.97
N PHE A 23 -7.13 16.30 29.20
CA PHE A 23 -5.88 17.05 29.21
C PHE A 23 -5.62 17.72 30.56
N GLN A 24 -6.63 18.31 31.19
CA GLN A 24 -6.49 18.91 32.52
C GLN A 24 -6.11 17.88 33.58
N LYS A 25 -6.66 16.66 33.50
CA LYS A 25 -6.30 15.57 34.41
C LYS A 25 -4.83 15.18 34.27
N ILE A 26 -4.33 15.01 33.05
CA ILE A 26 -2.94 14.63 32.79
C ILE A 26 -1.99 15.77 33.18
N ASP A 27 -2.38 17.02 32.92
CA ASP A 27 -1.63 18.20 33.32
C ASP A 27 -1.53 18.30 34.86
N SER A 28 -2.61 18.03 35.57
CA SER A 28 -2.59 17.95 37.04
C SER A 28 -1.72 16.81 37.55
N GLU A 29 -1.76 15.63 36.91
CA GLU A 29 -0.92 14.48 37.28
C GLU A 29 0.57 14.79 37.06
N LEU A 30 0.91 15.43 35.94
CA LEU A 30 2.25 15.90 35.64
C LEU A 30 2.73 16.89 36.70
N TYR A 31 1.90 17.88 37.05
CA TYR A 31 2.22 18.90 38.03
C TYR A 31 2.42 18.32 39.45
N GLU A 32 1.52 17.43 39.89
CA GLU A 32 1.64 16.74 41.17
C GLU A 32 2.89 15.86 41.22
N PHE A 33 3.16 15.11 40.14
CA PHE A 33 4.36 14.28 40.07
C PHE A 33 5.64 15.11 40.16
N LEU A 34 5.74 16.20 39.39
CA LEU A 34 6.90 17.11 39.43
C LEU A 34 7.16 17.68 40.82
N ARG A 35 6.10 17.96 41.60
CA ARG A 35 6.23 18.49 42.97
C ARG A 35 6.73 17.44 43.96
N SER A 36 6.43 16.16 43.70
CA SER A 36 6.78 15.04 44.59
C SER A 36 8.01 14.23 44.15
N ALA A 37 8.56 14.52 42.97
CA ALA A 37 9.63 13.73 42.35
C ALA A 37 10.99 13.94 43.03
N ASN A 38 11.78 12.88 43.13
CA ASN A 38 13.14 12.93 43.65
C ASN A 38 14.15 13.45 42.60
N GLU A 39 15.36 13.82 43.01
CA GLU A 39 16.40 14.36 42.11
C GLU A 39 16.70 13.42 40.91
N ASP A 40 16.77 12.11 41.14
CA ASP A 40 16.97 11.11 40.09
C ASP A 40 15.82 11.02 39.07
N GLU A 41 14.59 11.27 39.52
CA GLU A 41 13.38 11.25 38.68
C GLU A 41 13.28 12.54 37.87
N ILE A 42 13.59 13.68 38.50
CA ILE A 42 13.72 14.98 37.83
C ILE A 42 14.82 14.94 36.76
N ALA A 43 15.96 14.29 37.05
CA ALA A 43 17.03 14.12 36.07
C ALA A 43 16.59 13.35 34.81
N VAL A 44 15.74 12.31 34.96
CA VAL A 44 15.17 11.58 33.81
C VAL A 44 14.21 12.47 33.03
N LEU A 45 13.32 13.22 33.71
CA LEU A 45 12.42 14.16 33.04
C LEU A 45 13.20 15.24 32.28
N GLN A 46 14.25 15.81 32.90
CA GLN A 46 15.10 16.81 32.28
C GLN A 46 15.81 16.27 31.03
N LYS A 47 16.29 15.01 31.07
CA LYS A 47 16.87 14.33 29.89
C LYS A 47 15.91 14.32 28.69
N TYR A 48 14.60 14.09 28.91
CA TYR A 48 13.61 14.13 27.82
C TYR A 48 13.35 15.56 27.33
N VAL A 49 13.32 16.54 28.24
CA VAL A 49 13.21 17.96 27.86
C VAL A 49 14.42 18.38 27.02
N ASP A 50 15.63 18.06 27.46
CA ASP A 50 16.91 18.34 26.79
C ASP A 50 16.99 17.70 25.40
N LYS A 51 16.38 16.51 25.24
CA LYS A 51 16.29 15.79 23.96
C LYS A 51 15.42 16.53 22.93
N CYS A 52 14.35 17.22 23.35
CA CYS A 52 13.35 17.77 22.42
C CYS A 52 13.28 19.30 22.32
N TRP A 53 13.69 20.07 23.35
CA TRP A 53 13.40 21.52 23.38
C TRP A 53 14.05 22.31 22.24
N LYS A 54 15.30 21.97 21.88
CA LYS A 54 16.00 22.65 20.76
C LYS A 54 15.26 22.43 19.45
N PHE A 55 14.82 21.20 19.23
CA PHE A 55 14.07 20.82 18.05
C PHE A 55 12.72 21.55 17.99
N HIS A 56 11.94 21.52 19.08
CA HIS A 56 10.65 22.24 19.17
C HIS A 56 10.82 23.77 19.00
N GLY A 57 11.89 24.35 19.55
CA GLY A 57 12.21 25.76 19.39
C GLY A 57 12.48 26.14 17.94
N ILE A 58 13.37 25.40 17.26
CA ILE A 58 13.68 25.60 15.83
C ILE A 58 12.42 25.44 14.97
N MET A 59 11.58 24.46 15.28
CA MET A 59 10.34 24.22 14.53
C MET A 59 9.32 25.33 14.70
N THR A 60 9.19 25.88 15.91
CA THR A 60 8.33 27.03 16.16
C THR A 60 8.76 28.21 15.30
N CYS A 61 10.06 28.55 15.32
CA CYS A 61 10.62 29.60 14.50
C CYS A 61 10.35 29.37 13.00
N SER A 62 10.53 28.14 12.51
CA SER A 62 10.29 27.78 11.11
C SER A 62 8.82 28.00 10.68
N PHE A 63 7.85 27.62 11.51
CA PHE A 63 6.42 27.79 11.23
C PHE A 63 5.97 29.26 11.26
N TYR A 64 6.52 30.06 12.17
CA TYR A 64 6.27 31.50 12.18
C TYR A 64 6.94 32.20 10.98
N LEU A 65 8.14 31.76 10.57
CA LEU A 65 8.81 32.28 9.37
C LEU A 65 8.03 31.94 8.09
N ALA A 66 7.46 30.73 7.99
CA ALA A 66 6.59 30.35 6.89
C ALA A 66 5.31 31.22 6.84
N ALA A 67 4.70 31.53 8.01
CA ALA A 67 3.58 32.47 8.09
C ALA A 67 3.96 33.87 7.60
N ILE A 68 5.11 34.39 8.01
CA ILE A 68 5.62 35.69 7.56
C ILE A 68 5.85 35.68 6.03
N GLY A 69 6.40 34.59 5.49
CA GLY A 69 6.53 34.39 4.05
C GLY A 69 5.19 34.46 3.31
N MET A 70 4.14 33.84 3.85
CA MET A 70 2.79 33.91 3.26
C MET A 70 2.15 35.31 3.39
N ILE A 71 2.27 35.93 4.56
CA ILE A 71 1.70 37.26 4.86
C ILE A 71 2.33 38.34 4.00
N THR A 72 3.64 38.25 3.75
CA THR A 72 4.38 39.20 2.92
C THR A 72 4.19 38.98 1.42
N GLY A 73 3.56 37.89 1.00
CA GLY A 73 3.28 37.53 -0.40
C GLY A 73 2.76 38.69 -1.28
N PRO A 74 1.76 39.47 -0.84
CA PRO A 74 1.23 40.62 -1.59
C PRO A 74 2.24 41.73 -1.91
N LEU A 75 3.40 41.78 -1.25
CA LEU A 75 4.44 42.77 -1.53
C LEU A 75 5.21 42.48 -2.83
N TYR A 76 5.25 41.21 -3.25
CA TYR A 76 6.06 40.74 -4.38
C TYR A 76 5.31 39.80 -5.34
N LEU A 77 4.03 39.53 -5.08
CA LEU A 77 3.13 38.80 -5.96
C LEU A 77 1.98 39.73 -6.42
N PRO A 78 1.40 39.49 -7.62
CA PRO A 78 0.32 40.31 -8.18
C PRO A 78 -1.04 40.10 -7.48
N GLN A 79 -1.05 39.78 -6.19
CA GLN A 79 -2.24 39.51 -5.38
C GLN A 79 -2.44 40.60 -4.33
N LYS A 80 -3.68 41.05 -4.13
CA LYS A 80 -4.01 42.16 -3.20
C LYS A 80 -3.94 41.75 -1.73
N PHE A 81 -4.18 40.47 -1.42
CA PHE A 81 -4.20 39.93 -0.06
C PHE A 81 -3.45 38.59 0.03
N PRO A 82 -3.02 38.15 1.22
CA PRO A 82 -2.39 36.84 1.41
C PRO A 82 -3.28 35.64 1.06
N SER A 83 -4.59 35.84 0.95
CA SER A 83 -5.57 34.81 0.55
C SER A 83 -6.65 35.37 -0.37
N ASP A 84 -7.15 34.53 -1.27
CA ASP A 84 -8.22 34.86 -2.23
C ASP A 84 -9.63 34.77 -1.61
N ALA A 85 -9.77 35.14 -0.33
CA ALA A 85 -11.06 35.11 0.36
C ALA A 85 -12.05 36.13 -0.24
N ILE A 86 -13.30 35.70 -0.46
CA ILE A 86 -14.38 36.55 -0.96
C ILE A 86 -15.07 37.20 0.24
N TYR A 87 -15.23 38.53 0.20
CA TYR A 87 -15.86 39.32 1.25
C TYR A 87 -17.25 39.81 0.82
N PRO A 88 -18.25 39.82 1.73
CA PRO A 88 -19.59 40.32 1.44
C PRO A 88 -19.66 41.87 1.36
N PHE A 89 -18.54 42.56 1.46
CA PHE A 89 -18.40 44.02 1.39
C PHE A 89 -17.24 44.39 0.46
N PRO A 90 -17.26 45.59 -0.16
CA PRO A 90 -16.20 46.04 -1.05
C PRO A 90 -14.89 46.25 -0.29
N VAL A 91 -13.79 45.79 -0.87
CA VAL A 91 -12.44 45.80 -0.26
C VAL A 91 -11.51 46.82 -0.93
N ASP A 92 -12.07 47.73 -1.72
CA ASP A 92 -11.32 48.71 -2.52
C ASP A 92 -10.96 49.97 -1.76
N SER A 93 -11.66 50.26 -0.65
CA SER A 93 -11.29 51.36 0.21
C SER A 93 -10.02 51.03 1.01
N MET A 94 -9.14 52.02 1.19
CA MET A 94 -7.87 51.86 1.92
C MET A 94 -8.06 51.31 3.34
N ILE A 95 -9.09 51.79 4.05
CA ILE A 95 -9.41 51.34 5.42
C ILE A 95 -9.86 49.87 5.42
N SER A 96 -10.78 49.47 4.54
CA SER A 96 -11.25 48.08 4.48
C SER A 96 -10.15 47.11 4.08
N SER A 97 -9.32 47.48 3.09
CA SER A 97 -8.17 46.69 2.65
C SER A 97 -7.14 46.52 3.77
N THR A 98 -6.89 47.56 4.57
CA THR A 98 -5.95 47.50 5.70
C THR A 98 -6.48 46.59 6.81
N ILE A 99 -7.77 46.69 7.15
CA ILE A 99 -8.42 45.81 8.13
C ILE A 99 -8.40 44.35 7.68
N VAL A 100 -8.72 44.09 6.41
CA VAL A 100 -8.71 42.72 5.84
C VAL A 100 -7.29 42.15 5.83
N HIS A 101 -6.29 42.94 5.43
CA HIS A 101 -4.89 42.51 5.45
C HIS A 101 -4.42 42.22 6.89
N LEU A 102 -4.72 43.12 7.85
CA LEU A 102 -4.43 42.90 9.27
C LEU A 102 -5.10 41.63 9.80
N HIS A 103 -6.35 41.38 9.41
CA HIS A 103 -7.06 40.15 9.77
C HIS A 103 -6.37 38.90 9.20
N HIS A 104 -5.91 38.94 7.94
CA HIS A 104 -5.15 37.83 7.34
C HIS A 104 -3.83 37.59 8.07
N CYS A 105 -3.14 38.65 8.53
CA CYS A 105 -1.94 38.52 9.36
C CYS A 105 -2.25 37.78 10.67
N ILE A 106 -3.32 38.17 11.37
CA ILE A 106 -3.74 37.52 12.62
C ILE A 106 -4.08 36.05 12.37
N VAL A 107 -4.85 35.75 11.32
CA VAL A 107 -5.20 34.37 10.96
C VAL A 107 -3.98 33.54 10.61
N GLY A 108 -3.02 34.10 9.85
CA GLY A 108 -1.76 33.44 9.51
C GLY A 108 -0.95 33.07 10.76
N PHE A 109 -0.81 33.99 11.72
CA PHE A 109 -0.13 33.71 12.98
C PHE A 109 -0.89 32.72 13.89
N GLN A 110 -2.22 32.78 13.92
CA GLN A 110 -3.05 31.81 14.63
C GLN A 110 -2.89 30.39 14.05
N CYS A 111 -2.82 30.28 12.72
CA CYS A 111 -2.57 29.00 12.05
C CYS A 111 -1.18 28.43 12.39
N SER A 112 -0.13 29.26 12.46
CA SER A 112 1.19 28.81 12.91
C SER A 112 1.22 28.42 14.39
N ALA A 113 0.43 29.11 15.23
CA ALA A 113 0.28 28.76 16.64
C ALA A 113 -0.40 27.40 16.87
N ALA A 114 -1.10 26.85 15.85
CA ALA A 114 -1.72 25.52 15.92
C ALA A 114 -0.70 24.41 16.26
N LEU A 115 0.57 24.61 15.92
CA LEU A 115 1.68 23.69 16.20
C LEU A 115 1.91 23.51 17.71
N ALA A 116 1.57 24.50 18.54
CA ALA A 116 1.68 24.40 19.98
C ALA A 116 0.84 23.26 20.56
N LEU A 117 -0.28 22.92 19.90
CA LEU A 117 -1.14 21.82 20.31
C LEU A 117 -0.52 20.46 19.98
N ASP A 118 0.25 20.36 18.90
CA ASP A 118 1.04 19.16 18.58
C ASP A 118 2.18 19.00 19.58
N TYR A 119 2.82 20.09 20.00
CA TYR A 119 3.85 20.06 21.04
C TYR A 119 3.31 19.62 22.39
N GLN A 120 2.14 20.13 22.77
CA GLN A 120 1.50 19.72 24.02
C GLN A 120 1.22 18.22 24.01
N ALA A 121 0.67 17.69 22.91
CA ALA A 121 0.45 16.26 22.74
C ALA A 121 1.75 15.44 22.78
N ALA A 122 2.80 15.89 22.08
CA ALA A 122 4.11 15.26 22.08
C ALA A 122 4.78 15.26 23.47
N LEU A 123 4.68 16.37 24.22
CA LEU A 123 5.22 16.48 25.58
C LEU A 123 4.52 15.52 26.55
N PHE A 124 3.20 15.34 26.43
CA PHE A 124 2.50 14.34 27.24
C PHE A 124 2.97 12.91 26.92
N LEU A 125 3.26 12.59 25.66
CA LEU A 125 3.84 11.29 25.29
C LEU A 125 5.26 11.13 25.88
N TRP A 126 6.11 12.17 25.77
CA TRP A 126 7.44 12.16 26.38
C TRP A 126 7.39 12.00 27.90
N TYR A 127 6.41 12.60 28.57
CA TYR A 127 6.18 12.40 29.99
C TYR A 127 5.87 10.93 30.32
N ILE A 128 4.98 10.28 29.56
CA ILE A 128 4.67 8.86 29.75
C ILE A 128 5.91 7.99 29.49
N CYS A 129 6.71 8.30 28.46
CA CYS A 129 7.99 7.63 28.20
C CYS A 129 8.94 7.74 29.41
N ALA A 130 9.11 8.94 29.95
CA ALA A 130 9.94 9.18 31.13
C ALA A 130 9.43 8.40 32.35
N ARG A 131 8.12 8.34 32.56
CA ARG A 131 7.52 7.56 33.66
C ARG A 131 7.78 6.06 33.52
N PHE A 132 7.78 5.51 32.31
CA PHE A 132 8.19 4.12 32.07
C PHE A 132 9.69 3.91 32.35
N GLU A 133 10.56 4.84 31.94
CA GLU A 133 12.00 4.75 32.20
C GLU A 133 12.33 4.83 33.71
N ILE A 134 11.62 5.68 34.46
CA ILE A 134 11.72 5.75 35.92
C ILE A 134 11.36 4.41 36.57
N ILE A 135 10.29 3.75 36.08
CA ILE A 135 9.91 2.43 36.58
C ILE A 135 10.97 1.36 36.29
N PHE A 136 11.75 1.45 35.20
CA PHE A 136 12.81 0.46 34.94
C PHE A 136 13.85 0.42 36.05
N LYS A 137 14.22 1.58 36.62
CA LYS A 137 15.11 1.64 37.79
C LYS A 137 14.48 1.00 39.04
N GLN A 138 13.15 1.02 39.15
CA GLN A 138 12.44 0.34 40.25
C GLN A 138 12.44 -1.18 40.07
N ILE A 139 12.43 -1.69 38.83
CA ILE A 139 12.43 -3.13 38.53
C ILE A 139 13.64 -3.84 39.15
N GLU A 140 14.83 -3.23 39.11
CA GLU A 140 16.07 -3.78 39.67
C GLU A 140 16.08 -3.82 41.21
N ASN A 141 15.26 -2.98 41.85
CA ASN A 141 15.22 -2.83 43.30
C ASN A 141 14.12 -3.68 43.98
N ILE A 142 13.36 -4.45 43.22
CA ILE A 142 12.29 -5.30 43.75
C ILE A 142 12.93 -6.48 44.49
N LYS A 143 12.71 -6.59 45.81
CA LYS A 143 13.20 -7.74 46.58
C LYS A 143 12.04 -8.61 47.07
N ASN A 144 10.93 -7.99 47.43
CA ASN A 144 9.81 -8.64 48.09
C ASN A 144 8.49 -8.45 47.35
N TYR A 145 7.46 -9.23 47.72
CA TYR A 145 6.11 -9.13 47.14
C TYR A 145 5.47 -7.74 47.31
N LYS A 146 5.79 -7.04 48.41
CA LYS A 146 5.31 -5.67 48.67
C LYS A 146 5.83 -4.68 47.62
N ASP A 147 7.11 -4.78 47.28
CA ASP A 147 7.77 -3.92 46.27
C ASP A 147 7.22 -4.23 44.88
N PHE A 148 7.04 -5.52 44.58
CA PHE A 148 6.44 -5.97 43.32
C PHE A 148 4.98 -5.51 43.17
N ARG A 149 4.18 -5.52 44.25
CA ARG A 149 2.82 -4.98 44.26
C ARG A 149 2.81 -3.47 44.03
N SER A 150 3.76 -2.74 44.63
CA SER A 150 3.94 -1.30 44.41
C SER A 150 4.26 -1.01 42.94
N PHE A 151 5.22 -1.73 42.37
CA PHE A 151 5.57 -1.67 40.95
C PHE A 151 4.35 -1.92 40.04
N ILE A 152 3.57 -2.98 40.30
CA ILE A 152 2.37 -3.27 39.50
C ILE A 152 1.37 -2.11 39.56
N LYS A 153 1.18 -1.51 40.74
CA LYS A 153 0.26 -0.38 40.90
C LYS A 153 0.74 0.81 40.06
N THR A 154 1.99 1.21 40.21
CA THR A 154 2.58 2.32 39.43
C THR A 154 2.55 2.06 37.93
N HIS A 155 2.88 0.84 37.49
CA HIS A 155 2.83 0.44 36.09
C HIS A 155 1.40 0.47 35.53
N GLN A 156 0.40 0.04 36.30
CA GLN A 156 -1.01 0.13 35.91
C GLN A 156 -1.51 1.56 35.83
N ASP A 157 -1.05 2.42 36.74
CA ASP A 157 -1.42 3.83 36.73
C ASP A 157 -0.84 4.53 35.48
N ILE A 158 0.43 4.28 35.13
CA ILE A 158 1.03 4.80 33.88
C ILE A 158 0.30 4.30 32.64
N LEU A 159 -0.04 3.00 32.58
CA LEU A 159 -0.81 2.45 31.45
C LEU A 159 -2.18 3.11 31.33
N ARG A 160 -2.85 3.38 32.46
CA ARG A 160 -4.15 4.06 32.47
C ARG A 160 -4.00 5.50 31.98
N SER A 161 -3.02 6.25 32.47
CA SER A 161 -2.76 7.62 32.03
C SER A 161 -2.40 7.67 30.54
N GLY A 162 -1.60 6.72 30.05
CA GLY A 162 -1.31 6.56 28.62
C GLY A 162 -2.57 6.26 27.78
N GLN A 163 -3.44 5.35 28.23
CA GLN A 163 -4.70 5.02 27.52
C GLN A 163 -5.70 6.18 27.51
N GLU A 164 -5.78 6.96 28.60
CA GLU A 164 -6.63 8.15 28.66
C GLU A 164 -6.13 9.26 27.73
N LEU A 165 -4.81 9.40 27.58
CA LEU A 165 -4.14 10.33 26.66
C LEU A 165 -4.29 9.94 25.18
N LEU A 166 -4.36 8.65 24.88
CA LEU A 166 -4.36 8.15 23.51
C LEU A 166 -5.52 8.69 22.67
N GLN A 167 -6.75 8.77 23.21
CA GLN A 167 -7.90 9.22 22.44
C GLN A 167 -7.75 10.65 21.89
N PRO A 168 -7.46 11.69 22.72
CA PRO A 168 -7.30 13.03 22.19
C PRO A 168 -6.03 13.19 21.35
N VAL A 169 -4.91 12.56 21.71
CA VAL A 169 -3.66 12.65 20.95
C VAL A 169 -3.79 12.01 19.56
N ARG A 170 -4.46 10.85 19.44
CA ARG A 170 -4.75 10.21 18.16
C ARG A 170 -5.52 11.14 17.22
N LEU A 171 -6.53 11.85 17.72
CA LEU A 171 -7.31 12.78 16.92
C LEU A 171 -6.51 14.01 16.49
N ILE A 172 -5.69 14.58 17.38
CA ILE A 172 -4.81 15.71 17.05
C ILE A 172 -3.81 15.30 15.96
N PHE A 173 -3.07 14.21 16.18
CA PHE A 173 -2.08 13.73 15.21
C PHE A 173 -2.72 13.32 13.88
N PHE A 174 -3.90 12.70 13.91
CA PHE A 174 -4.66 12.37 12.70
C PHE A 174 -5.01 13.62 11.87
N THR A 175 -5.50 14.69 12.51
CA THR A 175 -5.79 15.95 11.80
C THR A 175 -4.52 16.57 11.21
N THR A 176 -3.41 16.57 11.96
CA THR A 176 -2.11 17.05 11.47
C THR A 176 -1.64 16.24 10.27
N ILE A 177 -1.66 14.91 10.35
CA ILE A 177 -1.17 14.05 9.27
C ILE A 177 -2.05 14.15 8.02
N CYS A 178 -3.38 14.12 8.17
CA CYS A 178 -4.30 14.24 7.04
C CYS A 178 -4.13 15.59 6.33
N MET A 179 -4.10 16.67 7.10
CA MET A 179 -3.94 18.01 6.52
C MET A 179 -2.56 18.20 5.92
N SER A 180 -1.49 17.74 6.57
CA SER A 180 -0.13 17.80 6.03
C SER A 180 0.00 16.99 4.74
N LYS A 181 -0.64 15.82 4.62
CA LYS A 181 -0.69 15.04 3.36
C LYS A 181 -1.41 15.81 2.24
N ILE A 182 -2.59 16.35 2.52
CA ILE A 182 -3.36 17.15 1.55
C ILE A 182 -2.55 18.37 1.10
N ILE A 183 -1.96 19.12 2.05
CA ILE A 183 -1.14 20.31 1.76
C ILE A 183 0.11 19.94 0.96
N THR A 184 0.79 18.84 1.29
CA THR A 184 1.98 18.35 0.57
C THR A 184 1.66 18.05 -0.89
N VAL A 185 0.51 17.41 -1.18
CA VAL A 185 0.06 17.14 -2.56
C VAL A 185 -0.16 18.44 -3.32
N PHE A 186 -0.86 19.41 -2.74
CA PHE A 186 -1.08 20.70 -3.39
C PHE A 186 0.20 21.51 -3.56
N SER A 187 1.12 21.47 -2.58
CA SER A 187 2.43 22.12 -2.69
C SER A 187 3.28 21.51 -3.79
N ALA A 188 3.26 20.18 -3.95
CA ALA A 188 3.97 19.50 -5.03
C ALA A 188 3.41 19.89 -6.40
N ILE A 189 2.07 19.96 -6.55
CA ILE A 189 1.43 20.41 -7.79
C ILE A 189 1.88 21.84 -8.13
N ILE A 190 1.93 22.73 -7.14
CA ILE A 190 2.31 24.13 -7.35
C ILE A 190 3.80 24.28 -7.68
N LEU A 191 4.67 23.45 -7.08
CA LEU A 191 6.10 23.43 -7.40
C LEU A 191 6.39 23.02 -8.85
N ILE A 192 5.61 22.07 -9.35
CA ILE A 192 5.70 21.56 -10.72
C ILE A 192 5.03 22.54 -11.71
N SER A 193 4.05 23.32 -11.26
CA SER A 193 3.36 24.31 -12.10
C SER A 193 4.22 25.52 -12.48
N ASN A 194 3.82 26.21 -13.56
CA ASN A 194 4.51 27.40 -14.08
C ASN A 194 4.15 28.67 -13.28
N GLN A 195 4.50 28.68 -11.99
CA GLN A 195 4.29 29.80 -11.08
C GLN A 195 5.58 30.61 -10.86
N PRO A 196 5.48 31.91 -10.52
CA PRO A 196 6.64 32.75 -10.22
C PRO A 196 7.55 32.12 -9.16
N MET A 197 8.86 32.34 -9.25
CA MET A 197 9.84 31.77 -8.32
C MET A 197 9.53 32.10 -6.86
N ALA A 198 8.99 33.30 -6.59
CA ALA A 198 8.54 33.70 -5.26
C ALA A 198 7.44 32.80 -4.70
N VAL A 199 6.47 32.36 -5.54
CA VAL A 199 5.44 31.38 -5.17
C VAL A 199 6.10 30.04 -4.88
N LYS A 200 6.99 29.55 -5.75
CA LYS A 200 7.68 28.26 -5.53
C LYS A 200 8.47 28.23 -4.22
N ILE A 201 9.17 29.32 -3.89
CA ILE A 201 9.91 29.44 -2.61
C ILE A 201 8.96 29.35 -1.41
N GLN A 202 7.82 30.06 -1.43
CA GLN A 202 6.81 29.94 -0.37
C GLN A 202 6.33 28.49 -0.20
N PHE A 203 6.05 27.79 -1.31
CA PHE A 203 5.57 26.41 -1.28
C PHE A 203 6.63 25.38 -0.88
N ILE A 204 7.93 25.63 -1.15
CA ILE A 204 9.04 24.83 -0.61
C ILE A 204 9.08 24.97 0.91
N MET A 205 8.99 26.19 1.43
CA MET A 205 9.00 26.41 2.88
C MET A 205 7.80 25.74 3.57
N VAL A 206 6.61 25.81 2.95
CA VAL A 206 5.44 25.09 3.48
C VAL A 206 5.64 23.57 3.40
N LEU A 207 6.14 23.04 2.29
CA LEU A 207 6.41 21.61 2.13
C LEU A 207 7.36 21.09 3.23
N MET A 208 8.47 21.78 3.46
CA MET A 208 9.43 21.46 4.52
C MET A 208 8.77 21.50 5.90
N SER A 209 7.97 22.55 6.18
CA SER A 209 7.26 22.66 7.46
C SER A 209 6.28 21.51 7.69
N MET A 210 5.56 21.05 6.65
CA MET A 210 4.59 19.95 6.75
C MET A 210 5.28 18.60 6.97
N VAL A 211 6.37 18.31 6.26
CA VAL A 211 7.14 17.07 6.45
C VAL A 211 7.67 16.99 7.89
N ILE A 212 8.20 18.10 8.40
CA ILE A 212 8.74 18.11 9.76
C ILE A 212 7.63 18.06 10.82
N SER A 213 6.45 18.62 10.56
CA SER A 213 5.28 18.47 11.45
C SER A 213 4.84 17.02 11.63
N ILE A 214 5.03 16.19 10.59
CA ILE A 214 4.71 14.76 10.69
C ILE A 214 5.79 14.06 11.52
N PHE A 215 7.07 14.35 11.28
CA PHE A 215 8.18 13.81 12.07
C PHE A 215 8.03 14.13 13.56
N MET A 216 7.60 15.35 13.90
CA MET A 216 7.27 15.79 15.26
C MET A 216 6.24 14.90 15.97
N CYS A 217 5.26 14.37 15.24
CA CYS A 217 4.25 13.48 15.81
C CYS A 217 4.77 12.04 15.93
N VAL A 218 5.57 11.60 14.95
CA VAL A 218 6.08 10.23 14.83
C VAL A 218 7.13 9.91 15.91
N TRP A 219 8.06 10.83 16.16
CA TRP A 219 9.15 10.60 17.09
C TRP A 219 8.70 10.23 18.52
N PRO A 220 7.86 11.02 19.22
CA PRO A 220 7.39 10.65 20.55
C PRO A 220 6.52 9.38 20.55
N ALA A 221 5.79 9.12 19.46
CA ALA A 221 4.95 7.92 19.32
C ALA A 221 5.79 6.64 19.22
N GLU A 222 6.87 6.67 18.43
CA GLU A 222 7.82 5.57 18.30
C GLU A 222 8.52 5.27 19.62
N GLU A 223 9.02 6.31 20.30
CA GLU A 223 9.69 6.10 21.57
C GLU A 223 8.74 5.47 22.60
N LEU A 224 7.49 5.91 22.64
CA LEU A 224 6.48 5.33 23.53
C LEU A 224 6.22 3.86 23.20
N MET A 225 6.15 3.50 21.92
CA MET A 225 5.99 2.11 21.48
C MET A 225 7.19 1.25 21.90
N ASN A 226 8.41 1.71 21.64
CA ASN A 226 9.65 1.01 21.97
C ASN A 226 9.83 0.83 23.49
N ILE A 227 9.55 1.88 24.28
CA ILE A 227 9.68 1.85 25.73
C ILE A 227 8.61 0.95 26.36
N SER A 228 7.35 1.05 25.91
CA SER A 228 6.24 0.29 26.50
C SER A 228 6.24 -1.20 26.15
N SER A 229 6.94 -1.62 25.09
CA SER A 229 7.14 -3.03 24.72
C SER A 229 8.58 -3.49 24.93
N ASP A 230 9.48 -3.13 24.03
CA ASP A 230 10.78 -3.79 23.87
C ASP A 230 11.70 -3.54 25.06
N LEU A 231 11.79 -2.28 25.51
CA LEU A 231 12.65 -1.91 26.63
C LEU A 231 12.10 -2.40 27.97
N LEU A 232 10.77 -2.35 28.17
CA LEU A 232 10.11 -2.92 29.35
C LEU A 232 10.31 -4.45 29.40
N MET A 233 10.12 -5.15 28.30
CA MET A 233 10.33 -6.59 28.20
C MET A 233 11.77 -7.01 28.50
N LEU A 234 12.75 -6.23 28.02
CA LEU A 234 14.16 -6.47 28.27
C LEU A 234 14.48 -6.35 29.76
N ASN A 235 14.06 -5.26 30.41
CA ASN A 235 14.29 -5.04 31.84
C ASN A 235 13.58 -6.10 32.71
N ILE A 236 12.35 -6.48 32.35
CA ILE A 236 11.63 -7.57 33.02
C ILE A 236 12.38 -8.90 32.87
N PHE A 237 12.95 -9.19 31.69
CA PHE A 237 13.68 -10.44 31.47
C PHE A 237 14.93 -10.53 32.36
N TYR A 238 15.72 -9.46 32.45
CA TYR A 238 16.87 -9.40 33.34
C TYR A 238 16.48 -9.56 34.80
N ALA A 239 15.52 -8.79 35.29
CA ALA A 239 15.09 -8.87 36.69
C ALA A 239 14.35 -10.18 37.02
N SER A 240 13.59 -10.75 36.09
CA SER A 240 12.94 -12.05 36.30
C SER A 240 13.94 -13.19 36.45
N SER A 241 15.17 -13.05 35.95
CA SER A 241 16.21 -14.06 36.06
C SER A 241 16.86 -14.12 37.45
N THR A 242 16.83 -13.02 38.19
CA THR A 242 17.41 -12.88 39.54
C THR A 242 16.41 -13.16 40.66
N HIS A 243 15.10 -13.17 40.38
CA HIS A 243 14.05 -13.31 41.38
C HIS A 243 13.59 -14.76 41.67
N PRO A 244 13.07 -15.04 42.89
CA PRO A 244 12.54 -16.36 43.26
C PRO A 244 11.35 -16.84 42.40
N PRO A 245 11.09 -18.17 42.32
CA PRO A 245 10.06 -18.75 41.44
C PRO A 245 8.65 -18.19 41.63
N ALA A 246 8.30 -17.74 42.84
CA ALA A 246 6.99 -17.14 43.14
C ALA A 246 6.78 -15.78 42.44
N ILE A 247 7.79 -14.91 42.44
CA ILE A 247 7.76 -13.59 41.77
C ILE A 247 7.92 -13.77 40.25
N ARG A 248 8.72 -14.75 39.82
CA ARG A 248 8.92 -15.07 38.39
C ARG A 248 7.62 -15.40 37.64
N LYS A 249 6.67 -16.09 38.29
CA LYS A 249 5.33 -16.34 37.70
C LYS A 249 4.53 -15.06 37.51
N MET A 250 4.72 -14.06 38.35
CA MET A 250 4.00 -12.79 38.25
C MET A 250 4.59 -11.88 37.17
N TRP A 251 5.91 -11.94 36.95
CA TRP A 251 6.55 -11.28 35.81
C TRP A 251 5.95 -11.70 34.47
N LEU A 252 5.56 -12.98 34.29
CA LEU A 252 4.88 -13.45 33.08
C LEU A 252 3.58 -12.69 32.78
N ILE A 253 2.87 -12.22 33.81
CA ILE A 253 1.64 -11.43 33.64
C ILE A 253 1.98 -10.03 33.12
N VAL A 254 3.07 -9.43 33.62
CA VAL A 254 3.56 -8.12 33.19
C VAL A 254 4.11 -8.21 31.76
N THR A 255 4.92 -9.24 31.47
CA THR A 255 5.44 -9.58 30.13
C THR A 255 4.32 -9.73 29.12
N ARG A 256 3.23 -10.44 29.46
CA ARG A 256 2.08 -10.62 28.56
C ARG A 256 1.35 -9.30 28.26
N ARG A 257 1.39 -8.33 29.17
CA ARG A 257 0.82 -6.98 28.95
C ARG A 257 1.77 -6.08 28.16
N ALA A 258 3.08 -6.20 28.37
CA ALA A 258 4.08 -5.47 27.60
C ALA A 258 4.13 -5.90 26.12
N GLN A 259 3.61 -7.09 25.79
CA GLN A 259 3.43 -7.55 24.39
C GLN A 259 2.43 -6.72 23.58
N THR A 260 1.59 -5.91 24.22
CA THR A 260 0.69 -4.97 23.55
C THR A 260 1.20 -3.55 23.83
N PRO A 261 2.09 -3.00 22.98
CA PRO A 261 2.62 -1.65 23.17
C PRO A 261 1.51 -0.60 23.13
N ILE A 262 1.78 0.56 23.72
CA ILE A 262 0.92 1.73 23.57
C ILE A 262 1.17 2.31 22.18
N THR A 263 0.29 2.01 21.23
CA THR A 263 0.37 2.50 19.85
C THR A 263 -0.57 3.67 19.59
N ILE A 264 -0.15 4.58 18.70
CA ILE A 264 -1.00 5.65 18.17
C ILE A 264 -1.47 5.20 16.79
N GLU A 265 -2.68 4.67 16.72
CA GLU A 265 -3.34 4.18 15.51
C GLU A 265 -4.85 4.52 15.54
N ILE A 266 -5.46 4.67 14.37
CA ILE A 266 -6.91 4.77 14.20
C ILE A 266 -7.32 3.69 13.21
N ASN A 267 -7.99 2.64 13.71
CA ASN A 267 -8.41 1.49 12.92
C ASN A 267 -9.16 1.94 11.65
N GLY A 268 -8.61 1.56 10.48
CA GLY A 268 -9.20 1.85 9.17
C GLY A 268 -8.86 3.23 8.58
N PHE A 269 -8.19 4.12 9.31
CA PHE A 269 -7.89 5.49 8.85
C PHE A 269 -6.41 5.89 9.00
N MET A 270 -5.70 5.37 10.00
CA MET A 270 -4.30 5.71 10.26
C MET A 270 -3.56 4.51 10.87
N ASP A 271 -2.59 3.99 10.13
CA ASP A 271 -1.66 2.94 10.61
C ASP A 271 -0.84 3.43 11.81
N THR A 272 -0.19 2.50 12.52
CA THR A 272 0.65 2.81 13.67
C THR A 272 1.70 3.87 13.33
N LEU A 273 1.75 4.93 14.12
CA LEU A 273 2.68 6.04 13.92
C LEU A 273 4.10 5.67 14.40
N SER A 274 4.98 5.20 13.50
CA SER A 274 6.36 4.73 13.77
C SER A 274 7.42 5.37 12.86
N PHE A 275 8.72 5.29 13.23
CA PHE A 275 9.84 5.80 12.39
C PHE A 275 9.99 5.07 11.05
N ASP A 276 9.28 3.96 10.85
CA ASP A 276 9.04 3.32 9.55
C ASP A 276 8.44 4.29 8.52
N TYR A 277 7.83 5.39 8.98
CA TYR A 277 7.37 6.49 8.16
C TYR A 277 8.51 7.37 7.57
N TYR A 278 9.79 7.27 8.03
CA TYR A 278 10.85 8.27 7.73
C TYR A 278 12.31 7.80 7.41
N SER A 279 12.69 6.54 7.62
CA SER A 279 13.93 5.85 7.10
C SER A 279 15.29 6.60 6.91
N VAL A 280 15.95 7.11 7.97
CA VAL A 280 17.36 7.62 7.92
C VAL A 280 18.39 6.71 8.63
N LYS A 281 17.93 5.79 9.48
CA LYS A 281 18.78 4.96 10.37
C LYS A 281 19.69 3.94 9.65
N ILE A 282 19.31 3.49 8.45
CA ILE A 282 19.90 2.31 7.82
C ILE A 282 21.20 2.63 7.05
N ASP A 283 21.39 3.88 6.62
CA ASP A 283 22.60 4.32 5.94
C ASP A 283 23.82 4.36 6.89
N LEU A 284 23.57 4.63 8.17
CA LEU A 284 24.58 4.57 9.24
C LEU A 284 24.94 3.12 9.59
N GLU A 285 23.95 2.23 9.72
CA GLU A 285 24.17 0.80 10.01
C GLU A 285 24.96 0.08 8.89
N LEU A 286 24.69 0.40 7.62
CA LEU A 286 25.41 -0.18 6.48
C LEU A 286 26.90 0.20 6.50
N ASN A 287 27.21 1.48 6.74
CA ASN A 287 28.57 1.98 6.78
C ASN A 287 29.38 1.39 7.95
N GLU A 288 28.75 1.21 9.10
CA GLU A 288 29.38 0.58 10.25
C GLU A 288 29.64 -0.93 10.02
N PHE A 289 28.71 -1.63 9.37
CA PHE A 289 28.89 -3.04 9.02
C PHE A 289 30.01 -3.26 8.00
N LEU A 290 30.07 -2.45 6.94
CA LEU A 290 31.13 -2.56 5.92
C LEU A 290 32.53 -2.32 6.49
N ARG A 291 32.66 -1.45 7.49
CA ARG A 291 33.94 -1.17 8.15
C ARG A 291 34.46 -2.35 8.99
N ASN A 292 33.57 -3.22 9.44
CA ASN A 292 33.86 -4.27 10.41
C ASN A 292 33.68 -5.70 9.84
N ALA A 293 33.35 -5.85 8.55
CA ALA A 293 33.05 -7.14 7.93
C ALA A 293 34.31 -8.02 7.73
N ASN A 294 34.17 -9.33 7.94
CA ASN A 294 35.26 -10.29 7.71
C ASN A 294 35.39 -10.71 6.23
N GLU A 295 36.51 -11.37 5.84
CA GLU A 295 36.77 -11.76 4.44
C GLU A 295 35.65 -12.61 3.82
N TYR A 296 35.02 -13.48 4.60
CA TYR A 296 33.92 -14.32 4.12
C TYR A 296 32.64 -13.50 3.89
N GLU A 297 32.28 -12.60 4.82
CA GLU A 297 31.14 -11.69 4.69
C GLU A 297 31.32 -10.74 3.50
N MET A 298 32.53 -10.23 3.32
CA MET A 298 32.91 -9.43 2.14
C MET A 298 32.83 -10.25 0.86
N ALA A 299 33.23 -11.52 0.85
CA ALA A 299 33.08 -12.39 -0.33
C ALA A 299 31.62 -12.68 -0.69
N VAL A 300 30.73 -12.81 0.31
CA VAL A 300 29.28 -12.98 0.06
C VAL A 300 28.69 -11.68 -0.48
N LEU A 301 29.02 -10.52 0.09
CA LEU A 301 28.60 -9.22 -0.44
C LEU A 301 29.12 -9.00 -1.86
N GLN A 302 30.40 -9.30 -2.10
CA GLN A 302 31.03 -9.17 -3.42
C GLN A 302 30.36 -10.06 -4.46
N LYS A 303 29.95 -11.29 -4.09
CA LYS A 303 29.17 -12.17 -4.97
C LYS A 303 27.84 -11.54 -5.42
N TYR A 304 27.17 -10.80 -4.53
CA TYR A 304 25.95 -10.06 -4.87
C TYR A 304 26.26 -8.83 -5.74
N VAL A 305 27.32 -8.09 -5.44
CA VAL A 305 27.80 -6.97 -6.27
C VAL A 305 28.18 -7.44 -7.68
N ASP A 306 28.96 -8.52 -7.79
CA ASP A 306 29.45 -9.14 -9.04
C ASP A 306 28.30 -9.63 -9.93
N LYS A 307 27.21 -10.09 -9.31
CA LYS A 307 25.99 -10.54 -10.00
C LYS A 307 25.18 -9.36 -10.54
N CYS A 308 25.19 -8.23 -9.84
CA CYS A 308 24.30 -7.11 -10.09
C CYS A 308 24.96 -5.98 -10.93
N TRP A 309 26.28 -5.76 -10.85
CA TRP A 309 26.93 -4.61 -11.50
C TRP A 309 26.83 -4.62 -13.03
N LYS A 310 26.89 -5.79 -13.67
CA LYS A 310 26.74 -5.90 -15.15
C LYS A 310 25.33 -5.49 -15.57
N PHE A 311 24.33 -5.91 -14.81
CA PHE A 311 22.94 -5.57 -15.05
C PHE A 311 22.67 -4.08 -14.77
N HIS A 312 23.05 -3.58 -13.58
CA HIS A 312 22.89 -2.15 -13.24
C HIS A 312 23.73 -1.23 -14.14
N GLY A 313 24.93 -1.64 -14.55
CA GLY A 313 25.77 -0.90 -15.50
C GLY A 313 25.11 -0.82 -16.89
N CYS A 314 24.66 -1.95 -17.42
CA CYS A 314 23.91 -2.00 -18.68
C CYS A 314 22.64 -1.14 -18.63
N MET A 315 21.93 -1.16 -17.49
CA MET A 315 20.73 -0.36 -17.30
C MET A 315 21.01 1.13 -17.19
N THR A 316 22.08 1.51 -16.51
CA THR A 316 22.53 2.91 -16.42
C THR A 316 22.85 3.44 -17.82
N CYS A 317 23.61 2.66 -18.61
CA CYS A 317 23.88 2.99 -20.01
C CYS A 317 22.60 3.11 -20.83
N SER A 318 21.63 2.20 -20.68
CA SER A 318 20.35 2.24 -21.41
C SER A 318 19.51 3.49 -21.08
N PHE A 319 19.46 3.90 -19.81
CA PHE A 319 18.74 5.12 -19.41
C PHE A 319 19.42 6.39 -19.92
N TYR A 320 20.76 6.48 -19.82
CA TYR A 320 21.48 7.63 -20.37
C TYR A 320 21.45 7.66 -21.91
N LEU A 321 21.45 6.51 -22.60
CA LEU A 321 21.22 6.42 -24.04
C LEU A 321 19.81 6.86 -24.43
N THR A 322 18.81 6.56 -23.59
CA THR A 322 17.43 7.04 -23.79
C THR A 322 17.33 8.55 -23.59
N SER A 323 18.00 9.10 -22.57
CA SER A 323 18.17 10.55 -22.38
C SER A 323 18.81 11.22 -23.59
N LEU A 324 19.89 10.63 -24.09
CA LEU A 324 20.59 11.11 -25.29
C LEU A 324 19.64 11.10 -26.50
N GLY A 325 18.86 10.02 -26.68
CA GLY A 325 17.86 9.92 -27.75
C GLY A 325 16.76 10.99 -27.65
N VAL A 326 16.37 11.39 -26.45
CA VAL A 326 15.43 12.51 -26.22
C VAL A 326 16.10 13.85 -26.54
N ILE A 327 17.35 14.05 -26.10
CA ILE A 327 18.15 15.27 -26.33
C ILE A 327 18.40 15.52 -27.83
N ILE A 328 18.70 14.46 -28.59
CA ILE A 328 19.03 14.55 -30.01
C ILE A 328 17.77 14.50 -30.89
N GLY A 329 16.63 14.07 -30.33
CA GLY A 329 15.33 13.98 -31.00
C GLY A 329 14.92 15.20 -31.85
N PRO A 330 15.15 16.45 -31.41
CA PRO A 330 14.87 17.66 -32.20
C PRO A 330 15.61 17.78 -33.53
N LEU A 331 16.71 17.03 -33.74
CA LEU A 331 17.41 16.99 -35.03
C LEU A 331 16.66 16.15 -36.09
N PHE A 332 15.77 15.26 -35.67
CA PHE A 332 15.11 14.27 -36.52
C PHE A 332 13.58 14.37 -36.50
N LEU A 333 13.03 15.16 -35.57
CA LEU A 333 11.60 15.37 -35.36
C LEU A 333 11.26 16.85 -35.56
N PRO A 334 10.02 17.19 -35.98
CA PRO A 334 9.61 18.57 -36.23
C PRO A 334 9.51 19.47 -34.98
N GLN A 335 10.01 19.01 -33.83
CA GLN A 335 10.01 19.69 -32.54
C GLN A 335 11.28 20.53 -32.33
N LYS A 336 11.14 21.75 -31.83
CA LYS A 336 12.26 22.70 -31.66
C LYS A 336 13.19 22.36 -30.48
N PHE A 337 12.68 21.63 -29.48
CA PHE A 337 13.39 21.29 -28.24
C PHE A 337 13.15 19.82 -27.81
N PRO A 338 14.01 19.25 -26.94
CA PRO A 338 13.91 17.84 -26.51
C PRO A 338 12.61 17.47 -25.81
N SER A 339 11.94 18.45 -25.18
CA SER A 339 10.62 18.28 -24.57
C SER A 339 9.69 19.39 -25.01
N ASP A 340 8.40 19.08 -25.15
CA ASP A 340 7.33 20.03 -25.50
C ASP A 340 6.93 20.88 -24.27
N ALA A 341 7.89 21.61 -23.74
CA ALA A 341 7.68 22.55 -22.64
C ALA A 341 7.26 23.92 -23.19
N ILE A 342 6.17 24.46 -22.64
CA ILE A 342 5.69 25.80 -22.97
C ILE A 342 6.46 26.81 -22.11
N TYR A 343 7.14 27.75 -22.78
CA TYR A 343 7.92 28.79 -22.11
C TYR A 343 7.17 30.12 -22.07
N PRO A 344 7.18 30.83 -20.93
CA PRO A 344 6.50 32.12 -20.78
C PRO A 344 7.23 33.30 -21.44
N PHE A 345 8.32 33.04 -22.19
CA PHE A 345 9.11 34.03 -22.91
C PHE A 345 9.40 33.55 -24.33
N PRO A 346 9.59 34.46 -25.30
CA PRO A 346 9.84 34.09 -26.69
C PRO A 346 11.17 33.34 -26.81
N VAL A 347 11.10 32.15 -27.41
CA VAL A 347 12.26 31.24 -27.56
C VAL A 347 12.85 31.29 -28.98
N ASP A 348 12.57 32.39 -29.69
CA ASP A 348 12.92 32.56 -31.10
C ASP A 348 14.30 33.19 -31.28
N SER A 349 14.82 33.85 -30.25
CA SER A 349 16.19 34.35 -30.27
C SER A 349 17.21 33.20 -30.11
N MET A 350 18.31 33.27 -30.85
CA MET A 350 19.34 32.22 -30.85
C MET A 350 19.89 31.91 -29.45
N ILE A 351 20.06 32.94 -28.60
CA ILE A 351 20.56 32.81 -27.24
C ILE A 351 19.53 32.12 -26.32
N SER A 352 18.25 32.52 -26.38
CA SER A 352 17.19 31.92 -25.54
C SER A 352 16.93 30.46 -25.91
N SER A 353 16.91 30.13 -27.21
CA SER A 353 16.79 28.78 -27.72
C SER A 353 17.95 27.89 -27.27
N THR A 354 19.18 28.41 -27.27
CA THR A 354 20.36 27.65 -26.82
C THR A 354 20.31 27.37 -25.31
N ILE A 355 19.90 28.36 -24.50
CA ILE A 355 19.76 28.20 -23.04
C ILE A 355 18.65 27.20 -22.71
N VAL A 356 17.50 27.28 -23.39
CA VAL A 356 16.38 26.35 -23.21
C VAL A 356 16.75 24.92 -23.62
N HIS A 357 17.45 24.76 -24.75
CA HIS A 357 17.93 23.46 -25.18
C HIS A 357 18.94 22.88 -24.17
N LEU A 358 19.89 23.69 -23.69
CA LEU A 358 20.85 23.28 -22.65
C LEU A 358 20.14 22.89 -21.34
N HIS A 359 19.11 23.64 -20.94
CA HIS A 359 18.30 23.33 -19.77
C HIS A 359 17.56 21.99 -19.92
N HIS A 360 16.96 21.74 -21.08
CA HIS A 360 16.35 20.44 -21.40
C HIS A 360 17.35 19.29 -21.40
N CYS A 361 18.58 19.51 -21.86
CA CYS A 361 19.65 18.52 -21.75
C CYS A 361 19.96 18.19 -20.29
N ILE A 362 20.13 19.22 -19.45
CA ILE A 362 20.40 19.04 -18.02
C ILE A 362 19.25 18.30 -17.33
N VAL A 363 18.00 18.68 -17.61
CA VAL A 363 16.81 18.04 -17.04
C VAL A 363 16.69 16.58 -17.50
N ALA A 364 16.91 16.27 -18.78
CA ALA A 364 16.87 14.89 -19.28
C ALA A 364 17.95 14.01 -18.62
N PHE A 365 19.17 14.53 -18.44
CA PHE A 365 20.25 13.86 -17.70
C PHE A 365 19.91 13.68 -16.21
N GLN A 366 19.32 14.68 -15.56
CA GLN A 366 18.87 14.60 -14.16
C GLN A 366 17.73 13.60 -13.96
N CYS A 367 16.76 13.56 -14.88
CA CYS A 367 15.67 12.58 -14.86
C CYS A 367 16.19 11.16 -15.02
N SER A 368 17.25 10.96 -15.80
CA SER A 368 17.91 9.65 -15.96
C SER A 368 18.74 9.27 -14.74
N ALA A 369 19.31 10.25 -14.03
CA ALA A 369 20.00 10.05 -12.75
C ALA A 369 19.06 9.64 -11.61
N ALA A 370 17.74 9.86 -11.74
CA ALA A 370 16.74 9.41 -10.76
C ALA A 370 16.67 7.88 -10.60
N LEU A 371 17.27 7.12 -11.53
CA LEU A 371 17.47 5.68 -11.43
C LEU A 371 18.42 5.28 -10.29
N ALA A 372 19.30 6.20 -9.85
CA ALA A 372 20.21 5.94 -8.73
C ALA A 372 19.46 5.64 -7.42
N LEU A 373 18.28 6.24 -7.22
CA LEU A 373 17.42 5.95 -6.07
C LEU A 373 16.83 4.53 -6.14
N ASP A 374 16.50 4.06 -7.34
CA ASP A 374 15.99 2.69 -7.57
C ASP A 374 17.10 1.65 -7.33
N TYR A 375 18.34 1.98 -7.72
CA TYR A 375 19.52 1.16 -7.40
C TYR A 375 19.84 1.15 -5.91
N GLN A 376 19.72 2.27 -5.23
CA GLN A 376 19.95 2.34 -3.79
C GLN A 376 18.94 1.46 -3.04
N ALA A 377 17.65 1.52 -3.40
CA ALA A 377 16.61 0.63 -2.88
C ALA A 377 16.90 -0.85 -3.17
N ALA A 378 17.30 -1.18 -4.40
CA ALA A 378 17.66 -2.53 -4.80
C ALA A 378 18.89 -3.07 -4.04
N LEU A 379 19.95 -2.25 -3.90
CA LEU A 379 21.18 -2.59 -3.19
C LEU A 379 20.91 -2.85 -1.71
N PHE A 380 20.04 -2.08 -1.07
CA PHE A 380 19.65 -2.34 0.30
C PHE A 380 18.89 -3.67 0.47
N LEU A 381 18.00 -4.02 -0.47
CA LEU A 381 17.34 -5.32 -0.46
C LEU A 381 18.34 -6.48 -0.70
N TRP A 382 19.31 -6.31 -1.61
CA TRP A 382 20.40 -7.27 -1.81
C TRP A 382 21.30 -7.42 -0.59
N TYR A 383 21.59 -6.31 0.10
CA TYR A 383 22.34 -6.31 1.36
C TYR A 383 21.63 -7.15 2.43
N ILE A 384 20.31 -6.99 2.57
CA ILE A 384 19.52 -7.82 3.49
C ILE A 384 19.55 -9.30 3.05
N CYS A 385 19.44 -9.59 1.76
CA CYS A 385 19.56 -10.97 1.24
C CYS A 385 20.93 -11.60 1.60
N ALA A 386 22.02 -10.84 1.43
CA ALA A 386 23.36 -11.28 1.77
C ALA A 386 23.51 -11.55 3.27
N ARG A 387 22.93 -10.69 4.11
CA ARG A 387 22.90 -10.85 5.57
C ARG A 387 22.16 -12.13 6.01
N PHE A 388 21.07 -12.49 5.34
CA PHE A 388 20.41 -13.78 5.55
C PHE A 388 21.26 -14.97 5.08
N GLU A 389 21.99 -14.86 3.97
CA GLU A 389 22.91 -15.93 3.54
C GLU A 389 24.10 -16.12 4.48
N ILE A 390 24.63 -15.04 5.06
CA ILE A 390 25.67 -15.10 6.09
C ILE A 390 25.17 -15.88 7.33
N ILE A 391 23.91 -15.64 7.74
CA ILE A 391 23.28 -16.41 8.81
C ILE A 391 23.22 -17.90 8.48
N PHE A 392 22.92 -18.30 7.24
CA PHE A 392 22.82 -19.74 6.92
C PHE A 392 24.10 -20.51 7.25
N LYS A 393 25.26 -19.91 7.04
CA LYS A 393 26.55 -20.52 7.40
C LYS A 393 26.81 -20.48 8.91
N GLN A 394 26.34 -19.46 9.62
CA GLN A 394 26.37 -19.44 11.08
C GLN A 394 25.52 -20.58 11.66
N ILE A 395 24.34 -20.85 11.09
CA ILE A 395 23.44 -21.94 11.47
C ILE A 395 24.12 -23.31 11.33
N GLU A 396 24.87 -23.54 10.25
CA GLU A 396 25.58 -24.79 10.01
C GLU A 396 26.75 -25.03 10.98
N ASN A 397 27.32 -23.96 11.55
CA ASN A 397 28.52 -24.02 12.39
C ASN A 397 28.23 -23.93 13.90
N ILE A 398 26.96 -23.94 14.32
CA ILE A 398 26.59 -23.84 15.74
C ILE A 398 27.02 -25.09 16.50
N LYS A 399 27.91 -24.93 17.49
CA LYS A 399 28.33 -26.02 18.36
C LYS A 399 27.77 -25.87 19.77
N ASN A 400 27.65 -24.62 20.24
CA ASN A 400 27.37 -24.31 21.64
C ASN A 400 26.13 -23.39 21.80
N PHE A 401 25.63 -23.23 23.03
CA PHE A 401 24.49 -22.36 23.33
C PHE A 401 24.78 -20.87 23.10
N GLU A 402 26.03 -20.43 23.27
CA GLU A 402 26.43 -19.05 23.01
C GLU A 402 26.42 -18.71 21.51
N ASP A 403 26.89 -19.63 20.66
CA ASP A 403 26.80 -19.50 19.20
C ASP A 403 25.34 -19.39 18.74
N PHE A 404 24.47 -20.19 19.37
CA PHE A 404 23.03 -20.15 19.12
C PHE A 404 22.40 -18.82 19.56
N ARG A 405 22.78 -18.29 20.73
CA ARG A 405 22.34 -16.97 21.21
C ARG A 405 22.78 -15.85 20.26
N SER A 406 24.04 -15.89 19.80
CA SER A 406 24.58 -14.91 18.86
C SER A 406 23.83 -14.96 17.53
N CYS A 407 23.63 -16.15 16.96
CA CYS A 407 22.90 -16.35 15.71
C CYS A 407 21.44 -15.85 15.79
N ILE A 408 20.73 -16.12 16.90
CA ILE A 408 19.37 -15.59 17.09
C ILE A 408 19.36 -14.07 17.20
N LYS A 409 20.31 -13.47 17.91
CA LYS A 409 20.41 -12.02 18.05
C LYS A 409 20.61 -11.38 16.67
N THR A 410 21.57 -11.88 15.89
CA THR A 410 21.82 -11.43 14.52
C THR A 410 20.62 -11.62 13.60
N HIS A 411 19.88 -12.73 13.71
CA HIS A 411 18.65 -12.95 12.96
C HIS A 411 17.56 -11.95 13.34
N GLN A 412 17.38 -11.66 14.64
CA GLN A 412 16.39 -10.69 15.11
C GLN A 412 16.73 -9.27 14.65
N ASP A 413 18.00 -8.90 14.70
CA ASP A 413 18.49 -7.61 14.23
C ASP A 413 18.25 -7.47 12.71
N ILE A 414 18.54 -8.51 11.92
CA ILE A 414 18.28 -8.50 10.47
C ILE A 414 16.78 -8.45 10.15
N LEU A 415 15.93 -9.16 10.90
CA LEU A 415 14.48 -9.08 10.73
C LEU A 415 13.98 -7.66 11.01
N ARG A 416 14.43 -7.06 12.10
CA ARG A 416 14.07 -5.69 12.47
C ARG A 416 14.54 -4.69 11.41
N SER A 417 15.83 -4.68 11.05
CA SER A 417 16.36 -3.81 9.99
C SER A 417 15.68 -4.05 8.64
N SER A 418 15.26 -5.29 8.32
CA SER A 418 14.56 -5.59 7.07
C SER A 418 13.12 -5.08 7.03
N GLN A 419 12.41 -5.12 8.16
CA GLN A 419 11.05 -4.56 8.28
C GLN A 419 11.10 -3.03 8.20
N GLU A 420 12.11 -2.42 8.82
CA GLU A 420 12.39 -0.98 8.76
C GLU A 420 12.76 -0.51 7.33
N LEU A 421 13.50 -1.31 6.55
CA LEU A 421 13.90 -0.96 5.18
C LEU A 421 12.79 -1.13 4.14
N VAL A 422 11.89 -2.08 4.35
CA VAL A 422 10.86 -2.42 3.38
C VAL A 422 9.86 -1.27 3.18
N GLN A 423 9.68 -0.40 4.16
CA GLN A 423 8.71 0.70 4.15
C GLN A 423 9.05 1.88 3.22
N PRO A 424 10.26 2.46 3.22
CA PRO A 424 10.66 3.46 2.23
C PRO A 424 10.77 2.89 0.81
N VAL A 425 11.21 1.63 0.70
CA VAL A 425 11.27 0.92 -0.58
C VAL A 425 9.86 0.71 -1.16
N ARG A 426 8.85 0.45 -0.32
CA ARG A 426 7.43 0.42 -0.73
C ARG A 426 6.98 1.74 -1.35
N LEU A 427 7.35 2.88 -0.77
CA LEU A 427 6.93 4.21 -1.26
C LEU A 427 7.59 4.58 -2.59
N ILE A 428 8.89 4.29 -2.75
CA ILE A 428 9.61 4.44 -4.02
C ILE A 428 8.97 3.55 -5.09
N PHE A 429 8.67 2.29 -4.77
CA PHE A 429 8.07 1.35 -5.72
C PHE A 429 6.63 1.75 -6.08
N PHE A 430 5.85 2.21 -5.11
CA PHE A 430 4.48 2.69 -5.31
C PHE A 430 4.42 3.89 -6.25
N THR A 431 5.22 4.93 -5.99
CA THR A 431 5.27 6.13 -6.82
C THR A 431 5.71 5.81 -8.25
N ARG A 432 6.70 4.93 -8.44
CA ARG A 432 7.13 4.47 -9.77
C ARG A 432 6.05 3.67 -10.51
N ILE A 433 5.39 2.73 -9.84
CA ILE A 433 4.32 1.91 -10.43
C ILE A 433 3.12 2.79 -10.81
N CYS A 434 2.70 3.72 -9.95
CA CYS A 434 1.62 4.65 -10.24
C CYS A 434 1.94 5.57 -11.42
N MET A 435 3.15 6.14 -11.47
CA MET A 435 3.56 7.01 -12.59
C MET A 435 3.71 6.23 -13.91
N SER A 436 4.13 4.95 -13.87
CA SER A 436 4.19 4.10 -15.07
C SER A 436 2.83 3.83 -15.71
N LYS A 437 1.75 3.80 -14.92
CA LYS A 437 0.38 3.61 -15.41
C LYS A 437 -0.23 4.88 -16.02
N ILE A 438 0.21 6.06 -15.56
CA ILE A 438 -0.32 7.37 -16.01
C ILE A 438 0.20 7.75 -17.41
N VAL A 439 1.40 7.28 -17.77
CA VAL A 439 2.11 7.72 -18.98
C VAL A 439 1.70 6.93 -20.24
N ILE A 440 0.95 5.84 -20.11
CA ILE A 440 0.52 4.95 -21.21
C ILE A 440 -0.47 5.63 -22.20
N ASN A 441 -0.99 6.82 -21.89
CA ASN A 441 -2.02 7.52 -22.68
C ASN A 441 -1.51 8.77 -23.44
N GLN A 442 -0.53 8.65 -24.36
CA GLN A 442 0.01 9.81 -25.11
C GLN A 442 0.14 9.60 -26.65
N PRO A 443 0.18 10.68 -27.48
CA PRO A 443 0.05 10.63 -28.95
C PRO A 443 1.26 10.08 -29.73
N MET A 444 1.10 9.83 -31.04
CA MET A 444 1.97 8.93 -31.84
C MET A 444 3.40 9.41 -32.18
N ALA A 445 3.66 10.71 -32.38
CA ALA A 445 5.02 11.22 -32.65
C ALA A 445 5.99 10.98 -31.47
N VAL A 446 5.41 10.82 -30.28
CA VAL A 446 6.08 10.55 -29.01
C VAL A 446 6.37 9.04 -28.84
N LYS A 447 5.76 8.14 -29.65
CA LYS A 447 5.83 6.67 -29.41
C LYS A 447 7.14 5.98 -29.81
N LEU A 448 7.94 6.52 -30.73
CA LEU A 448 9.24 5.92 -31.07
C LEU A 448 10.29 6.15 -29.96
N GLN A 449 10.25 7.33 -29.32
CA GLN A 449 11.00 7.61 -28.09
C GLN A 449 10.43 6.84 -26.89
N PHE A 450 9.11 6.61 -26.87
CA PHE A 450 8.45 5.89 -25.78
C PHE A 450 8.57 4.37 -25.78
N ILE A 451 8.96 3.70 -26.87
CA ILE A 451 9.34 2.27 -26.77
C ILE A 451 10.56 2.11 -25.85
N MET A 452 11.55 3.02 -25.98
CA MET A 452 12.71 3.06 -25.08
C MET A 452 12.34 3.53 -23.67
N VAL A 453 11.39 4.47 -23.52
CA VAL A 453 10.86 4.88 -22.20
C VAL A 453 10.02 3.77 -21.53
N LEU A 454 9.23 3.02 -22.29
CA LEU A 454 8.44 1.88 -21.79
C LEU A 454 9.33 0.69 -21.44
N MET A 455 10.38 0.43 -22.23
CA MET A 455 11.41 -0.54 -21.85
C MET A 455 12.15 -0.09 -20.59
N THR A 456 12.59 1.16 -20.49
CA THR A 456 13.25 1.67 -19.27
C THR A 456 12.31 1.66 -18.06
N MET A 457 11.00 1.91 -18.22
CA MET A 457 9.99 1.78 -17.15
C MET A 457 9.72 0.33 -16.74
N ALA A 458 9.62 -0.59 -17.69
CA ALA A 458 9.50 -2.02 -17.39
C ALA A 458 10.74 -2.53 -16.66
N ILE A 459 11.92 -2.00 -17.03
CA ILE A 459 13.18 -2.40 -16.40
C ILE A 459 13.38 -1.73 -15.04
N SER A 460 12.93 -0.49 -14.80
CA SER A 460 12.95 0.10 -13.45
C SER A 460 12.06 -0.68 -12.49
N ILE A 461 10.88 -1.12 -12.94
CA ILE A 461 10.02 -2.02 -12.15
C ILE A 461 10.75 -3.36 -11.90
N PHE A 462 11.41 -3.93 -12.90
CA PHE A 462 12.16 -5.18 -12.73
C PHE A 462 13.36 -5.07 -11.77
N VAL A 463 14.11 -3.97 -11.81
CA VAL A 463 15.21 -3.65 -10.88
C VAL A 463 14.74 -3.66 -9.43
N CYS A 464 13.49 -3.24 -9.20
CA CYS A 464 12.84 -3.20 -7.90
C CYS A 464 12.28 -4.56 -7.46
N VAL A 465 11.65 -5.29 -8.38
CA VAL A 465 10.95 -6.56 -8.09
C VAL A 465 11.93 -7.73 -7.86
N TRP A 466 13.02 -7.78 -8.61
CA TRP A 466 13.99 -8.89 -8.55
C TRP A 466 14.64 -9.10 -7.16
N PRO A 467 15.22 -8.08 -6.51
CA PRO A 467 15.76 -8.24 -5.15
C PRO A 467 14.68 -8.52 -4.11
N ALA A 468 13.48 -7.96 -4.26
CA ALA A 468 12.35 -8.21 -3.37
C ALA A 468 11.89 -9.68 -3.42
N GLU A 469 11.83 -10.26 -4.63
CA GLU A 469 11.54 -11.68 -4.84
C GLU A 469 12.58 -12.59 -4.20
N LYS A 470 13.87 -12.26 -4.38
CA LYS A 470 14.95 -13.03 -3.74
C LYS A 470 14.89 -12.93 -2.22
N LEU A 471 14.56 -11.76 -1.67
CA LEU A 471 14.43 -11.55 -0.23
C LEU A 471 13.33 -12.43 0.37
N ILE A 472 12.18 -12.55 -0.29
CA ILE A 472 11.08 -13.45 0.13
C ILE A 472 11.56 -14.90 0.13
N ASN A 473 12.24 -15.34 -0.94
CA ASN A 473 12.71 -16.73 -1.06
C ASN A 473 13.82 -17.07 -0.02
N VAL A 474 14.73 -16.13 0.23
CA VAL A 474 15.84 -16.30 1.18
C VAL A 474 15.32 -16.26 2.62
N SER A 475 14.51 -15.26 2.98
CA SER A 475 13.98 -15.11 4.34
C SER A 475 12.96 -16.18 4.74
N GLY A 476 12.23 -16.74 3.77
CA GLY A 476 11.23 -17.79 3.99
C GLY A 476 11.74 -19.20 3.72
N ASN A 477 11.74 -19.58 2.43
CA ASN A 477 11.94 -20.97 2.00
C ASN A 477 13.34 -21.50 2.31
N LEU A 478 14.38 -20.73 1.99
CA LEU A 478 15.78 -21.15 2.20
C LEU A 478 16.13 -21.21 3.69
N MET A 479 15.67 -20.22 4.47
CA MET A 479 15.85 -20.19 5.93
C MET A 479 15.15 -21.39 6.59
N THR A 480 13.90 -21.67 6.21
CA THR A 480 13.14 -22.81 6.75
C THR A 480 13.81 -24.15 6.43
N LEU A 481 14.31 -24.34 5.20
CA LEU A 481 15.04 -25.54 4.80
C LEU A 481 16.35 -25.73 5.58
N LYS A 482 17.12 -24.66 5.76
CA LYS A 482 18.39 -24.71 6.51
C LYS A 482 18.16 -24.97 8.00
N ILE A 483 17.12 -24.37 8.59
CA ILE A 483 16.74 -24.65 9.97
C ILE A 483 16.26 -26.10 10.12
N PHE A 484 15.53 -26.65 9.14
CA PHE A 484 15.10 -28.05 9.16
C PHE A 484 16.29 -29.03 9.12
N TYR A 485 17.31 -28.73 8.31
CA TYR A 485 18.57 -29.50 8.26
C TYR A 485 19.39 -29.38 9.55
N ALA A 486 19.41 -28.20 10.19
CA ALA A 486 20.00 -28.03 11.52
C ALA A 486 19.25 -28.83 12.59
N LEU A 487 17.92 -28.96 12.46
CA LEU A 487 17.07 -29.73 13.37
C LEU A 487 17.38 -31.23 13.41
N SER A 488 17.97 -31.78 12.34
CA SER A 488 18.41 -33.19 12.28
C SER A 488 19.77 -33.44 12.91
N ASN A 489 20.63 -32.42 13.06
CA ASN A 489 22.05 -32.60 13.39
C ASN A 489 22.46 -32.10 14.79
N HIS A 490 21.57 -31.45 15.56
CA HIS A 490 21.91 -30.84 16.86
C HIS A 490 21.23 -31.50 18.09
N PRO A 491 21.79 -31.32 19.31
CA PRO A 491 21.27 -31.91 20.56
C PRO A 491 19.81 -31.52 20.89
N PRO A 492 19.06 -32.35 21.65
CA PRO A 492 17.62 -32.18 21.89
C PRO A 492 17.21 -30.84 22.52
N ALA A 493 18.09 -30.23 23.34
CA ALA A 493 17.85 -28.94 23.96
C ALA A 493 17.81 -27.78 22.94
N ILE A 494 18.74 -27.77 21.98
CA ILE A 494 18.82 -26.79 20.89
C ILE A 494 17.70 -27.04 19.86
N ARG A 495 17.33 -28.30 19.63
CA ARG A 495 16.25 -28.70 18.71
C ARG A 495 14.89 -28.09 19.07
N LYS A 496 14.53 -28.07 20.37
CA LYS A 496 13.29 -27.41 20.84
C LYS A 496 13.29 -25.90 20.63
N MET A 497 14.46 -25.26 20.69
CA MET A 497 14.60 -23.82 20.49
C MET A 497 14.48 -23.46 19.00
N TRP A 498 15.02 -24.28 18.10
CA TRP A 498 14.85 -24.12 16.66
C TRP A 498 13.40 -24.17 16.21
N LEU A 499 12.54 -24.98 16.84
CA LEU A 499 11.10 -25.00 16.54
C LEU A 499 10.41 -23.65 16.78
N ASN A 500 10.86 -22.87 17.78
CA ASN A 500 10.37 -21.52 18.02
C ASN A 500 10.89 -20.50 16.98
N VAL A 501 12.09 -20.72 16.44
CA VAL A 501 12.68 -19.91 15.38
C VAL A 501 12.00 -20.19 14.03
N ILE A 502 11.72 -21.47 13.70
CA ILE A 502 10.92 -21.86 12.50
C ILE A 502 9.57 -21.15 12.50
N ARG A 503 8.86 -21.15 13.64
CA ARG A 503 7.56 -20.49 13.76
C ARG A 503 7.59 -18.99 13.49
N ARG A 504 8.76 -18.35 13.67
CA ARG A 504 9.01 -16.93 13.35
C ARG A 504 9.55 -16.74 11.93
N ALA A 505 10.38 -17.64 11.41
CA ALA A 505 10.83 -17.63 10.02
C ALA A 505 9.68 -17.85 9.01
N GLN A 506 8.54 -18.37 9.48
CA GLN A 506 7.29 -18.48 8.72
C GLN A 506 6.59 -17.14 8.46
N THR A 507 6.93 -16.05 9.17
CA THR A 507 6.46 -14.71 8.81
C THR A 507 7.42 -14.11 7.79
N LEU A 508 7.07 -14.27 6.51
CA LEU A 508 7.83 -13.75 5.36
C LEU A 508 8.02 -12.23 5.45
N ILE A 509 9.20 -11.73 5.08
CA ILE A 509 9.40 -10.29 4.87
C ILE A 509 8.80 -9.93 3.52
N ILE A 510 7.58 -9.41 3.55
CA ILE A 510 6.79 -9.12 2.35
C ILE A 510 6.74 -7.61 2.11
N ILE A 511 6.88 -7.17 0.86
CA ILE A 511 6.62 -5.79 0.43
C ILE A 511 5.13 -5.66 0.07
N LYS A 512 4.32 -5.05 0.94
CA LYS A 512 2.86 -4.88 0.78
C LYS A 512 2.43 -3.47 1.21
N ILE A 513 1.45 -2.85 0.56
CA ILE A 513 0.84 -1.59 1.01
C ILE A 513 -0.62 -1.89 1.36
N ASP A 514 -0.92 -1.97 2.65
CA ASP A 514 -2.26 -2.29 3.13
C ASP A 514 -3.30 -1.29 2.57
N GLY A 515 -4.36 -1.82 1.96
CA GLY A 515 -5.45 -1.03 1.38
C GLY A 515 -5.23 -0.48 -0.04
N PHE A 516 -4.03 -0.60 -0.64
CA PHE A 516 -3.77 -0.08 -1.99
C PHE A 516 -3.02 -1.04 -2.92
N MET A 517 -2.10 -1.85 -2.38
CA MET A 517 -1.41 -2.92 -3.10
C MET A 517 -1.25 -4.16 -2.20
N ASP A 518 -1.96 -5.24 -2.54
CA ASP A 518 -1.60 -6.58 -2.05
C ASP A 518 -0.25 -7.05 -2.64
N GLU A 519 0.30 -8.13 -2.09
CA GLU A 519 1.61 -8.72 -2.41
C GLU A 519 2.03 -8.47 -3.86
N LEU A 520 3.20 -7.86 -4.03
CA LEU A 520 3.74 -7.50 -5.35
C LEU A 520 4.25 -8.76 -6.06
N SER A 521 3.30 -9.60 -6.42
CA SER A 521 3.54 -10.90 -7.02
C SER A 521 2.28 -11.37 -7.77
N PHE A 522 2.08 -10.78 -8.94
CA PHE A 522 1.15 -11.34 -9.93
C PHE A 522 1.65 -12.70 -10.47
N LYS A 523 2.97 -12.94 -10.37
CA LYS A 523 3.63 -14.11 -10.93
C LYS A 523 3.66 -15.30 -9.96
N PHE A 524 3.87 -15.15 -8.65
CA PHE A 524 3.92 -16.30 -7.74
C PHE A 524 2.57 -17.03 -7.64
N TYR A 525 1.45 -16.30 -7.57
CA TYR A 525 0.12 -16.91 -7.45
C TYR A 525 -0.40 -17.48 -8.77
N SER A 526 -0.19 -16.80 -9.91
CA SER A 526 -0.51 -17.37 -11.23
C SER A 526 0.42 -18.54 -11.54
N THR A 527 1.73 -18.45 -11.28
CA THR A 527 2.68 -19.51 -11.64
C THR A 527 2.50 -20.74 -10.77
N ASN A 528 2.28 -20.63 -9.45
CA ASN A 528 2.05 -21.81 -8.62
C ASN A 528 0.78 -22.57 -9.01
N ILE A 529 -0.24 -21.87 -9.52
CA ILE A 529 -1.52 -22.47 -9.86
C ILE A 529 -1.58 -22.88 -11.31
N ASP A 530 -0.94 -22.15 -12.21
CA ASP A 530 -0.65 -22.64 -13.55
C ASP A 530 0.24 -23.89 -13.47
N LEU A 531 1.19 -23.95 -12.53
CA LEU A 531 1.96 -25.17 -12.23
C LEU A 531 1.07 -26.26 -11.62
N GLU A 532 0.27 -25.98 -10.59
CA GLU A 532 -0.64 -26.96 -9.97
C GLU A 532 -1.66 -27.50 -10.99
N LEU A 533 -2.24 -26.62 -11.81
CA LEU A 533 -3.14 -26.96 -12.90
C LEU A 533 -2.41 -27.81 -13.95
N ASN A 534 -1.20 -27.43 -14.36
CA ASN A 534 -0.42 -28.20 -15.33
C ASN A 534 0.01 -29.56 -14.79
N GLU A 535 0.40 -29.65 -13.52
CA GLU A 535 0.72 -30.90 -12.84
C GLU A 535 -0.50 -31.80 -12.70
N PHE A 536 -1.66 -31.23 -12.35
CA PHE A 536 -2.92 -31.95 -12.32
C PHE A 536 -3.33 -32.44 -13.71
N LEU A 537 -3.25 -31.59 -14.74
CA LEU A 537 -3.58 -31.98 -16.12
C LEU A 537 -2.65 -33.10 -16.64
N ARG A 538 -1.37 -33.09 -16.25
CA ARG A 538 -0.41 -34.15 -16.59
C ARG A 538 -0.68 -35.48 -15.87
N SER A 539 -1.24 -35.42 -14.66
CA SER A 539 -1.48 -36.60 -13.81
C SER A 539 -2.94 -37.08 -13.81
N ALA A 540 -3.86 -36.31 -14.40
CA ALA A 540 -5.29 -36.59 -14.40
C ALA A 540 -5.65 -37.84 -15.22
N ASN A 541 -6.54 -38.67 -14.66
CA ASN A 541 -7.06 -39.84 -15.35
C ASN A 541 -8.19 -39.49 -16.35
N LYS A 542 -8.61 -40.47 -17.16
CA LYS A 542 -9.64 -40.25 -18.21
C LYS A 542 -10.96 -39.68 -17.68
N TYR A 543 -11.37 -40.06 -16.46
CA TYR A 543 -12.60 -39.57 -15.85
C TYR A 543 -12.44 -38.11 -15.37
N GLU A 544 -11.33 -37.80 -14.71
CA GLU A 544 -11.00 -36.44 -14.25
C GLU A 544 -10.91 -35.47 -15.43
N MET A 545 -10.28 -35.90 -16.52
CA MET A 545 -10.21 -35.12 -17.75
C MET A 545 -11.59 -34.92 -18.38
N ALA A 546 -12.48 -35.92 -18.34
CA ALA A 546 -13.85 -35.78 -18.84
C ALA A 546 -14.67 -34.76 -18.04
N VAL A 547 -14.47 -34.68 -16.71
CA VAL A 547 -15.13 -33.66 -15.87
C VAL A 547 -14.62 -32.26 -16.18
N LEU A 548 -13.30 -32.09 -16.36
CA LEU A 548 -12.72 -30.81 -16.78
C LEU A 548 -13.25 -30.41 -18.18
N GLN A 549 -13.24 -31.35 -19.13
CA GLN A 549 -13.72 -31.11 -20.49
C GLN A 549 -15.20 -30.70 -20.50
N LYS A 550 -16.04 -31.31 -19.65
CA LYS A 550 -17.45 -30.90 -19.50
C LYS A 550 -17.59 -29.43 -19.08
N TYR A 551 -16.71 -28.93 -18.20
CA TYR A 551 -16.71 -27.52 -17.82
C TYR A 551 -16.22 -26.64 -18.97
N VAL A 552 -15.16 -27.03 -19.67
CA VAL A 552 -14.68 -26.32 -20.87
C VAL A 552 -15.77 -26.24 -21.93
N ASP A 553 -16.40 -27.37 -22.29
CA ASP A 553 -17.48 -27.52 -23.27
C ASP A 553 -18.69 -26.64 -22.97
N LYS A 554 -19.00 -26.46 -21.69
CA LYS A 554 -20.07 -25.59 -21.22
C LYS A 554 -19.70 -24.11 -21.27
N CYS A 555 -18.46 -23.78 -20.93
CA CYS A 555 -18.04 -22.39 -20.74
C CYS A 555 -17.56 -21.73 -22.04
N TRP A 556 -16.96 -22.48 -22.98
CA TRP A 556 -16.40 -21.89 -24.22
C TRP A 556 -17.47 -21.25 -25.11
N LYS A 557 -18.68 -21.83 -25.19
CA LYS A 557 -19.78 -21.25 -25.99
C LYS A 557 -20.19 -19.89 -25.44
N PHE A 558 -20.34 -19.79 -24.12
CA PHE A 558 -20.70 -18.55 -23.45
C PHE A 558 -19.57 -17.51 -23.54
N HIS A 559 -18.36 -17.83 -23.07
CA HIS A 559 -17.23 -16.89 -23.10
C HIS A 559 -16.80 -16.53 -24.53
N GLY A 560 -16.87 -17.47 -25.48
CA GLY A 560 -16.64 -17.23 -26.89
C GLY A 560 -17.67 -16.27 -27.47
N SER A 561 -18.96 -16.51 -27.25
CA SER A 561 -20.04 -15.59 -27.67
C SER A 561 -19.86 -14.19 -27.08
N MET A 562 -19.44 -14.09 -25.81
CA MET A 562 -19.19 -12.81 -25.17
C MET A 562 -17.99 -12.09 -25.78
N THR A 563 -16.90 -12.80 -26.03
CA THR A 563 -15.74 -12.26 -26.72
C THR A 563 -16.14 -11.70 -28.08
N CYS A 564 -16.88 -12.48 -28.88
CA CYS A 564 -17.42 -12.01 -30.15
C CYS A 564 -18.29 -10.76 -29.99
N GLY A 565 -19.20 -10.71 -29.01
CA GLY A 565 -20.05 -9.54 -28.76
C GLY A 565 -19.29 -8.25 -28.43
N PHE A 566 -18.22 -8.36 -27.64
CA PHE A 566 -17.36 -7.20 -27.33
C PHE A 566 -16.56 -6.72 -28.54
N TYR A 567 -15.97 -7.63 -29.31
CA TYR A 567 -15.30 -7.26 -30.56
C TYR A 567 -16.28 -6.66 -31.56
N LEU A 568 -17.51 -7.19 -31.67
CA LEU A 568 -18.57 -6.62 -32.50
C LEU A 568 -18.96 -5.20 -32.02
N THR A 569 -18.99 -4.96 -30.71
CA THR A 569 -19.25 -3.62 -30.15
C THR A 569 -18.14 -2.64 -30.55
N THR A 570 -16.87 -3.04 -30.43
CA THR A 570 -15.74 -2.24 -30.91
C THR A 570 -15.83 -1.96 -32.40
N ILE A 571 -16.15 -2.98 -33.21
CA ILE A 571 -16.31 -2.82 -34.65
C ILE A 571 -17.47 -1.85 -34.94
N GLY A 572 -18.57 -1.90 -34.18
CA GLY A 572 -19.67 -0.95 -34.28
C GLY A 572 -19.24 0.50 -34.00
N VAL A 573 -18.37 0.72 -33.01
CA VAL A 573 -17.77 2.05 -32.74
C VAL A 573 -16.83 2.45 -33.87
N MET A 574 -16.03 1.52 -34.40
CA MET A 574 -15.13 1.76 -35.53
C MET A 574 -15.89 2.21 -36.78
N ILE A 575 -17.04 1.61 -37.09
CA ILE A 575 -17.83 1.95 -38.28
C ILE A 575 -18.75 3.16 -38.03
N GLY A 576 -18.93 3.57 -36.76
CA GLY A 576 -19.74 4.72 -36.35
C GLY A 576 -19.57 6.01 -37.18
N PRO A 577 -18.33 6.42 -37.54
CA PRO A 577 -18.07 7.59 -38.40
C PRO A 577 -18.71 7.55 -39.79
N LEU A 578 -19.12 6.38 -40.28
CA LEU A 578 -19.86 6.28 -41.55
C LEU A 578 -21.31 6.75 -41.43
N PHE A 579 -21.87 6.74 -40.21
CA PHE A 579 -23.28 7.02 -39.94
C PHE A 579 -23.50 8.26 -39.07
N LEU A 580 -22.44 8.80 -38.48
CA LEU A 580 -22.45 9.93 -37.55
C LEU A 580 -21.68 11.10 -38.14
N PRO A 581 -22.03 12.36 -37.81
CA PRO A 581 -21.31 13.55 -38.24
C PRO A 581 -20.00 13.73 -37.45
N GLN A 582 -19.19 12.67 -37.38
CA GLN A 582 -17.90 12.63 -36.70
C GLN A 582 -16.86 12.03 -37.63
N LYS A 583 -15.63 12.56 -37.59
CA LYS A 583 -14.54 12.13 -38.49
C LYS A 583 -13.87 10.83 -38.05
N PHE A 584 -13.91 10.51 -36.76
CA PHE A 584 -13.18 9.40 -36.14
C PHE A 584 -14.05 8.57 -35.20
N PRO A 585 -13.72 7.29 -34.94
CA PRO A 585 -14.47 6.41 -34.03
C PRO A 585 -14.75 7.00 -32.64
N CYS A 586 -13.80 7.75 -32.09
CA CYS A 586 -13.89 8.45 -30.82
C CYS A 586 -13.65 9.95 -31.01
N ASP A 587 -14.41 10.76 -30.27
CA ASP A 587 -14.34 12.22 -30.30
C ASP A 587 -13.17 12.73 -29.43
N ALA A 588 -11.95 12.46 -29.90
CA ALA A 588 -10.71 12.86 -29.25
C ALA A 588 -10.18 14.16 -29.86
N ILE A 589 -9.82 15.12 -29.02
CA ILE A 589 -9.19 16.37 -29.45
C ILE A 589 -7.70 16.10 -29.70
N TYR A 590 -7.25 16.36 -30.93
CA TYR A 590 -5.86 16.19 -31.33
C TYR A 590 -5.13 17.53 -31.31
N PRO A 591 -3.90 17.61 -30.75
CA PRO A 591 -3.11 18.84 -30.71
C PRO A 591 -2.50 19.22 -32.07
N PHE A 592 -2.91 18.55 -33.16
CA PHE A 592 -2.46 18.78 -34.53
C PHE A 592 -3.64 18.71 -35.50
N PRO A 593 -3.57 19.41 -36.65
CA PRO A 593 -4.63 19.39 -37.64
C PRO A 593 -4.78 17.99 -38.23
N VAL A 594 -5.99 17.46 -38.11
CA VAL A 594 -6.38 16.13 -38.59
C VAL A 594 -7.03 16.20 -39.98
N ASP A 595 -6.92 17.34 -40.65
CA ASP A 595 -7.55 17.62 -41.95
C ASP A 595 -6.90 16.87 -43.11
N SER A 596 -5.60 16.59 -43.00
CA SER A 596 -4.89 15.84 -44.04
C SER A 596 -5.32 14.37 -44.11
N MET A 597 -5.49 13.86 -45.33
CA MET A 597 -5.97 12.49 -45.59
C MET A 597 -5.09 11.41 -44.92
N ILE A 598 -3.77 11.59 -44.94
CA ILE A 598 -2.80 10.65 -44.37
C ILE A 598 -2.92 10.62 -42.84
N VAL A 599 -2.92 11.78 -42.18
CA VAL A 599 -3.02 11.87 -40.72
C VAL A 599 -4.37 11.37 -40.24
N SER A 600 -5.45 11.72 -40.94
CA SER A 600 -6.80 11.21 -40.66
C SER A 600 -6.86 9.67 -40.73
N THR A 601 -6.24 9.06 -41.75
CA THR A 601 -6.21 7.60 -41.91
C THR A 601 -5.45 6.93 -40.77
N ILE A 602 -4.29 7.49 -40.38
CA ILE A 602 -3.47 6.97 -39.26
C ILE A 602 -4.22 7.09 -37.93
N VAL A 603 -4.89 8.22 -37.68
CA VAL A 603 -5.68 8.44 -36.47
C VAL A 603 -6.84 7.45 -36.38
N TYR A 604 -7.57 7.26 -37.49
CA TYR A 604 -8.66 6.30 -37.57
C TYR A 604 -8.18 4.87 -37.29
N LEU A 605 -7.07 4.46 -37.91
CA LEU A 605 -6.45 3.15 -37.69
C LEU A 605 -5.99 2.98 -36.23
N HIS A 606 -5.41 4.03 -35.64
CA HIS A 606 -4.95 4.00 -34.26
C HIS A 606 -6.11 3.84 -33.27
N GLN A 607 -7.17 4.65 -33.38
CA GLN A 607 -8.34 4.53 -32.52
C GLN A 607 -9.00 3.15 -32.66
N SER A 608 -9.02 2.60 -33.87
CA SER A 608 -9.50 1.25 -34.15
C SER A 608 -8.70 0.17 -33.42
N ILE A 609 -7.36 0.24 -33.47
CA ILE A 609 -6.46 -0.69 -32.76
C ILE A 609 -6.65 -0.58 -31.24
N VAL A 610 -6.74 0.64 -30.70
CA VAL A 610 -6.99 0.85 -29.26
C VAL A 610 -8.33 0.25 -28.84
N GLY A 611 -9.38 0.46 -29.63
CA GLY A 611 -10.68 -0.17 -29.41
C GLY A 611 -10.59 -1.70 -29.37
N LEU A 612 -9.82 -2.32 -30.28
CA LEU A 612 -9.62 -3.77 -30.32
C LEU A 612 -8.80 -4.27 -29.11
N GLN A 613 -7.81 -3.51 -28.65
CA GLN A 613 -7.05 -3.82 -27.43
C GLN A 613 -7.92 -3.72 -26.17
N CYS A 614 -8.80 -2.73 -26.09
CA CYS A 614 -9.77 -2.61 -25.00
C CYS A 614 -10.70 -3.83 -24.93
N SER A 615 -11.13 -4.36 -26.07
CA SER A 615 -11.90 -5.61 -26.13
C SER A 615 -11.08 -6.84 -25.74
N ALA A 616 -9.78 -6.86 -26.04
CA ALA A 616 -8.88 -7.94 -25.61
C ALA A 616 -8.70 -8.01 -24.08
N ALA A 617 -8.91 -6.89 -23.35
CA ALA A 617 -8.75 -6.84 -21.90
C ALA A 617 -9.70 -7.79 -21.13
N LEU A 618 -10.77 -8.28 -21.77
CA LEU A 618 -11.66 -9.31 -21.21
C LEU A 618 -10.99 -10.67 -21.00
N ALA A 619 -9.87 -10.93 -21.69
CA ALA A 619 -9.12 -12.16 -21.50
C ALA A 619 -8.72 -12.37 -20.03
N LEU A 620 -8.46 -11.28 -19.30
CA LEU A 620 -8.14 -11.33 -17.86
C LEU A 620 -9.34 -11.78 -17.02
N ASP A 621 -10.55 -11.32 -17.37
CA ASP A 621 -11.78 -11.72 -16.68
C ASP A 621 -12.09 -13.20 -16.95
N TYR A 622 -11.83 -13.68 -18.17
CA TYR A 622 -11.98 -15.09 -18.51
C TYR A 622 -10.95 -15.97 -17.85
N GLN A 623 -9.70 -15.54 -17.74
CA GLN A 623 -8.67 -16.29 -17.02
C GLN A 623 -9.06 -16.44 -15.54
N ALA A 624 -9.51 -15.36 -14.90
CA ALA A 624 -10.03 -15.41 -13.54
C ALA A 624 -11.26 -16.32 -13.41
N ALA A 625 -12.21 -16.25 -14.35
CA ALA A 625 -13.36 -17.14 -14.39
C ALA A 625 -12.96 -18.62 -14.56
N LEU A 626 -12.00 -18.93 -15.44
CA LEU A 626 -11.50 -20.28 -15.68
C LEU A 626 -10.88 -20.89 -14.42
N PHE A 627 -10.13 -20.13 -13.63
CA PHE A 627 -9.62 -20.63 -12.35
C PHE A 627 -10.74 -21.00 -11.38
N LEU A 628 -11.81 -20.20 -11.30
CA LEU A 628 -12.97 -20.54 -10.49
C LEU A 628 -13.71 -21.78 -11.01
N TRP A 629 -13.83 -21.92 -12.33
CA TRP A 629 -14.41 -23.11 -12.96
C TRP A 629 -13.59 -24.37 -12.68
N TYR A 630 -12.26 -24.26 -12.70
CA TYR A 630 -11.35 -25.34 -12.32
C TYR A 630 -11.58 -25.77 -10.86
N ILE A 631 -11.67 -24.82 -9.92
CA ILE A 631 -12.00 -25.14 -8.52
C ILE A 631 -13.36 -25.85 -8.43
N CYS A 632 -14.38 -25.36 -9.16
CA CYS A 632 -15.69 -26.01 -9.20
C CYS A 632 -15.63 -27.46 -9.70
N ALA A 633 -14.86 -27.71 -10.76
CA ALA A 633 -14.65 -29.06 -11.29
C ALA A 633 -13.96 -29.97 -10.27
N ARG A 634 -12.95 -29.45 -9.54
CA ARG A 634 -12.26 -30.17 -8.47
C ARG A 634 -13.20 -30.56 -7.33
N PHE A 635 -14.15 -29.70 -6.97
CA PHE A 635 -15.20 -30.07 -6.00
C PHE A 635 -16.19 -31.12 -6.55
N GLU A 636 -16.54 -31.08 -7.85
CA GLU A 636 -17.38 -32.15 -8.45
C GLU A 636 -16.66 -33.51 -8.46
N LEU A 637 -15.32 -33.53 -8.53
CA LEU A 637 -14.55 -34.77 -8.36
C LEU A 637 -14.64 -35.29 -6.92
N ILE A 638 -14.67 -34.41 -5.91
CA ILE A 638 -14.90 -34.82 -4.51
C ILE A 638 -16.27 -35.49 -4.37
N PHE A 639 -17.32 -34.98 -5.04
CA PHE A 639 -18.65 -35.60 -4.98
C PHE A 639 -18.61 -37.07 -5.39
N LYS A 640 -17.84 -37.40 -6.43
CA LYS A 640 -17.68 -38.79 -6.85
C LYS A 640 -16.85 -39.62 -5.87
N GLN A 641 -15.83 -39.01 -5.26
CA GLN A 641 -15.07 -39.67 -4.21
C GLN A 641 -15.96 -40.01 -3.01
N ILE A 642 -16.84 -39.09 -2.61
CA ILE A 642 -17.80 -39.27 -1.51
C ILE A 642 -18.68 -40.51 -1.74
N GLU A 643 -19.29 -40.64 -2.93
CA GLU A 643 -20.13 -41.80 -3.27
C GLU A 643 -19.39 -43.15 -3.18
N ASN A 644 -18.08 -43.16 -3.39
CA ASN A 644 -17.27 -44.37 -3.50
C ASN A 644 -16.54 -44.76 -2.21
N ILE A 645 -16.70 -44.03 -1.11
CA ILE A 645 -16.02 -44.32 0.17
C ILE A 645 -16.53 -45.64 0.76
N LYS A 646 -15.61 -46.59 0.96
CA LYS A 646 -15.90 -47.88 1.61
C LYS A 646 -15.22 -48.02 2.96
N ASN A 647 -14.04 -47.43 3.13
CA ASN A 647 -13.23 -47.54 4.34
C ASN A 647 -12.73 -46.17 4.84
N PHE A 648 -12.04 -46.19 5.98
CA PHE A 648 -11.51 -44.98 6.62
C PHE A 648 -10.37 -44.32 5.84
N GLU A 649 -9.57 -45.08 5.10
CA GLU A 649 -8.48 -44.51 4.27
C GLU A 649 -9.04 -43.78 3.06
N ASP A 650 -10.11 -44.28 2.43
CA ASP A 650 -10.84 -43.59 1.36
C ASP A 650 -11.41 -42.25 1.89
N PHE A 651 -12.01 -42.28 3.08
CA PHE A 651 -12.51 -41.07 3.75
C PHE A 651 -11.38 -40.07 4.05
N ARG A 652 -10.25 -40.55 4.59
CA ARG A 652 -9.08 -39.70 4.87
C ARG A 652 -8.53 -39.07 3.59
N SER A 653 -8.45 -39.84 2.50
CA SER A 653 -8.02 -39.33 1.18
C SER A 653 -8.95 -38.23 0.67
N CYS A 654 -10.26 -38.48 0.71
CA CYS A 654 -11.28 -37.50 0.34
C CYS A 654 -11.17 -36.19 1.15
N VAL A 655 -10.98 -36.28 2.46
CA VAL A 655 -10.80 -35.10 3.33
C VAL A 655 -9.49 -34.36 3.00
N LYS A 656 -8.40 -35.07 2.70
CA LYS A 656 -7.15 -34.45 2.25
C LYS A 656 -7.33 -33.70 0.93
N SER A 657 -8.00 -34.30 -0.05
CA SER A 657 -8.32 -33.65 -1.33
C SER A 657 -9.18 -32.40 -1.12
N HIS A 658 -10.23 -32.49 -0.29
CA HIS A 658 -11.05 -31.35 0.09
C HIS A 658 -10.24 -30.23 0.76
N GLN A 659 -9.33 -30.57 1.68
CA GLN A 659 -8.49 -29.59 2.37
C GLN A 659 -7.48 -28.91 1.42
N SER A 660 -6.91 -29.68 0.49
CA SER A 660 -6.02 -29.16 -0.56
C SER A 660 -6.75 -28.15 -1.45
N ILE A 661 -7.95 -28.49 -1.92
CA ILE A 661 -8.75 -27.59 -2.76
C ILE A 661 -9.12 -26.30 -2.01
N LEU A 662 -9.44 -26.39 -0.71
CA LEU A 662 -9.67 -25.20 0.11
C LEU A 662 -8.42 -24.32 0.22
N SER A 663 -7.24 -24.90 0.41
CA SER A 663 -5.97 -24.15 0.47
C SER A 663 -5.71 -23.42 -0.85
N SER A 664 -5.73 -24.15 -1.98
CA SER A 664 -5.51 -23.56 -3.31
C SER A 664 -6.56 -22.50 -3.63
N SER A 665 -7.82 -22.68 -3.18
CA SER A 665 -8.86 -21.67 -3.38
C SER A 665 -8.60 -20.38 -2.61
N GLN A 666 -8.08 -20.44 -1.38
CA GLN A 666 -7.80 -19.25 -0.57
C GLN A 666 -6.73 -18.37 -1.20
N GLU A 667 -5.74 -18.99 -1.84
CA GLU A 667 -4.68 -18.31 -2.60
C GLU A 667 -5.22 -17.66 -3.88
N LEU A 668 -6.19 -18.28 -4.56
CA LEU A 668 -6.82 -17.75 -5.78
C LEU A 668 -7.80 -16.61 -5.56
N ILE A 669 -8.52 -16.66 -4.45
CA ILE A 669 -9.64 -15.77 -4.23
C ILE A 669 -9.20 -14.30 -4.13
N GLN A 670 -8.01 -14.03 -3.59
CA GLN A 670 -7.54 -12.65 -3.40
C GLN A 670 -7.29 -11.92 -4.73
N PRO A 671 -6.47 -12.43 -5.67
CA PRO A 671 -6.29 -11.76 -6.97
C PRO A 671 -7.59 -11.70 -7.79
N VAL A 672 -8.41 -12.75 -7.75
CA VAL A 672 -9.69 -12.79 -8.47
C VAL A 672 -10.67 -11.74 -7.93
N ARG A 673 -10.72 -11.52 -6.60
CA ARG A 673 -11.53 -10.47 -5.97
C ARG A 673 -11.17 -9.09 -6.51
N LEU A 674 -9.89 -8.77 -6.66
CA LEU A 674 -9.43 -7.47 -7.14
C LEU A 674 -9.74 -7.23 -8.63
N ILE A 675 -9.56 -8.27 -9.46
CA ILE A 675 -9.89 -8.21 -10.89
C ILE A 675 -11.38 -7.95 -11.07
N PHE A 676 -12.22 -8.77 -10.41
CA PHE A 676 -13.68 -8.62 -10.51
C PHE A 676 -14.17 -7.32 -9.89
N LEU A 677 -13.55 -6.85 -8.81
CA LEU A 677 -13.91 -5.56 -8.22
C LEU A 677 -13.66 -4.40 -9.18
N THR A 678 -12.47 -4.37 -9.79
CA THR A 678 -12.11 -3.33 -10.76
C THR A 678 -13.09 -3.34 -11.94
N ARG A 679 -13.43 -4.53 -12.45
CA ARG A 679 -14.43 -4.70 -13.51
C ARG A 679 -15.79 -4.15 -13.12
N ILE A 680 -16.30 -4.49 -11.94
CA ILE A 680 -17.61 -4.07 -11.46
C ILE A 680 -17.67 -2.54 -11.25
N CYS A 681 -16.64 -1.94 -10.62
CA CYS A 681 -16.58 -0.50 -10.40
C CYS A 681 -16.56 0.29 -11.72
N MET A 682 -15.69 -0.10 -12.66
CA MET A 682 -15.59 0.57 -13.96
C MET A 682 -16.87 0.40 -14.78
N SER A 683 -17.49 -0.78 -14.73
CA SER A 683 -18.77 -1.04 -15.42
C SER A 683 -19.92 -0.24 -14.83
N LYS A 684 -19.99 -0.09 -13.50
CA LYS A 684 -20.98 0.78 -12.81
C LYS A 684 -20.88 2.22 -13.32
N ILE A 685 -19.67 2.79 -13.33
CA ILE A 685 -19.42 4.15 -13.81
C ILE A 685 -19.84 4.28 -15.28
N ALA A 686 -19.39 3.36 -16.14
CA ALA A 686 -19.70 3.38 -17.56
C ALA A 686 -21.20 3.24 -17.86
N ILE A 687 -21.93 2.44 -17.09
CA ILE A 687 -23.38 2.28 -17.22
C ILE A 687 -24.12 3.56 -16.86
N VAL A 688 -23.72 4.26 -15.78
CA VAL A 688 -24.31 5.56 -15.42
C VAL A 688 -24.17 6.56 -16.56
N PHE A 689 -22.96 6.70 -17.12
CA PHE A 689 -22.74 7.59 -18.27
C PHE A 689 -23.53 7.16 -19.51
N SER A 690 -23.62 5.86 -19.77
CA SER A 690 -24.39 5.32 -20.90
C SER A 690 -25.88 5.67 -20.80
N VAL A 691 -26.44 5.58 -19.59
CA VAL A 691 -27.85 5.91 -19.31
C VAL A 691 -28.11 7.41 -19.50
N ILE A 692 -27.20 8.28 -19.03
CA ILE A 692 -27.31 9.74 -19.23
C ILE A 692 -27.35 10.08 -20.73
N ILE A 693 -26.46 9.46 -21.53
CA ILE A 693 -26.39 9.69 -22.97
C ILE A 693 -27.65 9.16 -23.68
N LEU A 694 -28.21 8.04 -23.22
CA LEU A 694 -29.43 7.46 -23.77
C LEU A 694 -30.66 8.34 -23.56
N ILE A 695 -30.75 8.99 -22.40
CA ILE A 695 -31.84 9.92 -22.05
C ILE A 695 -31.66 11.29 -22.75
N SER A 696 -30.42 11.70 -22.98
CA SER A 696 -30.09 12.96 -23.66
C SER A 696 -30.64 13.02 -25.10
N ASN A 697 -30.79 14.24 -25.63
CA ASN A 697 -31.23 14.47 -27.01
C ASN A 697 -30.09 14.24 -28.02
N GLN A 698 -29.70 12.98 -28.20
CA GLN A 698 -28.64 12.55 -29.12
C GLN A 698 -29.20 11.82 -30.36
N PRO A 699 -28.46 11.77 -31.48
CA PRO A 699 -28.87 11.03 -32.68
C PRO A 699 -29.18 9.56 -32.38
N THR A 700 -30.14 8.97 -33.09
CA THR A 700 -30.57 7.57 -32.91
C THR A 700 -29.42 6.58 -33.04
N ALA A 701 -28.47 6.84 -33.93
CA ALA A 701 -27.26 6.04 -34.10
C ALA A 701 -26.36 6.03 -32.84
N VAL A 702 -26.20 7.18 -32.17
CA VAL A 702 -25.46 7.27 -30.89
C VAL A 702 -26.21 6.49 -29.80
N LYS A 703 -27.53 6.68 -29.68
CA LYS A 703 -28.33 5.94 -28.70
C LYS A 703 -28.22 4.42 -28.90
N LEU A 704 -28.21 3.95 -30.14
CA LEU A 704 -28.06 2.53 -30.47
C LEU A 704 -26.70 1.98 -30.02
N GLN A 705 -25.59 2.71 -30.23
CA GLN A 705 -24.26 2.32 -29.76
C GLN A 705 -24.21 2.17 -28.23
N PHE A 706 -24.80 3.12 -27.50
CA PHE A 706 -24.81 3.09 -26.04
C PHE A 706 -25.78 2.04 -25.46
N ILE A 707 -26.85 1.67 -26.18
CA ILE A 707 -27.68 0.49 -25.85
C ILE A 707 -26.84 -0.78 -25.94
N ILE A 708 -26.10 -0.96 -27.03
CA ILE A 708 -25.23 -2.13 -27.23
C ILE A 708 -24.14 -2.18 -26.15
N MET A 709 -23.54 -1.04 -25.81
CA MET A 709 -22.55 -0.94 -24.74
C MET A 709 -23.15 -1.26 -23.36
N LEU A 710 -24.36 -0.76 -23.05
CA LEU A 710 -25.05 -1.05 -21.80
C LEU A 710 -25.33 -2.56 -21.64
N VAL A 711 -25.83 -3.22 -22.69
CA VAL A 711 -26.06 -4.66 -22.70
C VAL A 711 -24.75 -5.42 -22.52
N THR A 712 -23.71 -5.01 -23.23
CA THR A 712 -22.38 -5.65 -23.17
C THR A 712 -21.74 -5.53 -21.78
N LEU A 713 -21.84 -4.35 -21.14
CA LEU A 713 -21.36 -4.13 -19.77
C LEU A 713 -22.18 -4.92 -18.73
N ALA A 714 -23.50 -5.00 -18.89
CA ALA A 714 -24.34 -5.80 -18.00
C ALA A 714 -24.01 -7.30 -18.10
N ILE A 715 -23.70 -7.81 -19.29
CA ILE A 715 -23.30 -9.21 -19.45
C ILE A 715 -21.85 -9.43 -18.98
N SER A 716 -20.98 -8.42 -19.07
CA SER A 716 -19.60 -8.50 -18.54
C SER A 716 -19.56 -8.78 -17.04
N ILE A 717 -20.51 -8.26 -16.28
CA ILE A 717 -20.63 -8.52 -14.85
C ILE A 717 -21.14 -9.96 -14.61
N LEU A 718 -22.01 -10.48 -15.50
CA LEU A 718 -22.46 -11.86 -15.44
C LEU A 718 -21.30 -12.86 -15.62
N VAL A 719 -20.30 -12.52 -16.45
CA VAL A 719 -19.06 -13.32 -16.62
C VAL A 719 -18.33 -13.51 -15.28
N CYS A 720 -18.33 -12.50 -14.40
CA CYS A 720 -17.73 -12.58 -13.08
C CYS A 720 -18.64 -13.30 -12.06
N VAL A 721 -19.94 -13.02 -12.10
CA VAL A 721 -20.92 -13.51 -11.13
C VAL A 721 -21.18 -15.02 -11.28
N TRP A 722 -21.30 -15.52 -12.50
CA TRP A 722 -21.66 -16.92 -12.73
C TRP A 722 -20.67 -17.94 -12.14
N PRO A 723 -19.35 -17.88 -12.41
CA PRO A 723 -18.40 -18.78 -11.78
C PRO A 723 -18.37 -18.63 -10.26
N ALA A 724 -18.53 -17.40 -9.73
CA ALA A 724 -18.57 -17.13 -8.29
C ALA A 724 -19.79 -17.78 -7.61
N GLU A 725 -20.98 -17.67 -8.22
CA GLU A 725 -22.21 -18.29 -7.73
C GLU A 725 -22.13 -19.82 -7.77
N LYS A 726 -21.62 -20.39 -8.87
CA LYS A 726 -21.42 -21.84 -8.95
C LYS A 726 -20.44 -22.32 -7.87
N LEU A 727 -19.36 -21.59 -7.63
CA LEU A 727 -18.38 -21.92 -6.59
C LEU A 727 -19.01 -21.87 -5.19
N LYS A 728 -19.80 -20.84 -4.89
CA LYS A 728 -20.59 -20.74 -3.64
C LYS A 728 -21.50 -21.95 -3.47
N ASN A 729 -22.23 -22.33 -4.51
CA ASN A 729 -23.18 -23.44 -4.46
C ASN A 729 -22.49 -24.82 -4.33
N VAL A 730 -21.41 -25.03 -5.10
CA VAL A 730 -20.65 -26.30 -5.12
C VAL A 730 -19.89 -26.53 -3.82
N SER A 731 -19.24 -25.49 -3.27
CA SER A 731 -18.48 -25.60 -2.02
C SER A 731 -19.35 -25.63 -0.75
N GLY A 732 -20.62 -25.25 -0.86
CA GLY A 732 -21.59 -25.26 0.24
C GLY A 732 -22.70 -26.29 0.04
N ASN A 733 -23.83 -25.83 -0.50
CA ASN A 733 -25.09 -26.59 -0.54
C ASN A 733 -24.96 -27.95 -1.25
N LEU A 734 -24.32 -27.99 -2.42
CA LEU A 734 -24.18 -29.24 -3.17
C LEU A 734 -23.24 -30.24 -2.49
N LEU A 735 -22.16 -29.77 -1.87
CA LEU A 735 -21.27 -30.61 -1.08
C LEU A 735 -22.00 -31.22 0.13
N MET A 736 -22.74 -30.40 0.89
CA MET A 736 -23.53 -30.89 2.02
C MET A 736 -24.60 -31.89 1.59
N LEU A 737 -25.28 -31.64 0.48
CA LEU A 737 -26.31 -32.52 -0.07
C LEU A 737 -25.73 -33.87 -0.51
N ASN A 738 -24.59 -33.86 -1.20
CA ASN A 738 -23.94 -35.09 -1.64
C ASN A 738 -23.44 -35.93 -0.44
N ILE A 739 -22.84 -35.27 0.56
CA ILE A 739 -22.47 -35.92 1.82
C ILE A 739 -23.70 -36.53 2.50
N PHE A 740 -24.82 -35.79 2.57
CA PHE A 740 -26.04 -36.27 3.22
C PHE A 740 -26.56 -37.55 2.56
N TYR A 741 -26.70 -37.58 1.23
CA TYR A 741 -27.17 -38.76 0.51
C TYR A 741 -26.21 -39.95 0.65
N ALA A 742 -24.90 -39.74 0.47
CA ALA A 742 -23.91 -40.81 0.57
C ALA A 742 -23.71 -41.32 2.01
N SER A 743 -23.85 -40.45 3.02
CA SER A 743 -23.62 -40.78 4.43
C SER A 743 -24.55 -41.85 4.99
N SER A 744 -25.71 -42.04 4.38
CA SER A 744 -26.66 -43.10 4.72
C SER A 744 -26.12 -44.51 4.47
N ALA A 745 -25.25 -44.65 3.46
CA ALA A 745 -24.60 -45.91 3.08
C ALA A 745 -23.25 -46.14 3.77
N HIS A 746 -22.76 -45.16 4.56
CA HIS A 746 -21.44 -45.22 5.19
C HIS A 746 -21.49 -45.76 6.65
N PRO A 747 -20.41 -46.38 7.14
CA PRO A 747 -20.31 -46.84 8.53
C PRO A 747 -20.55 -45.72 9.58
N PRO A 748 -21.14 -46.02 10.76
CA PRO A 748 -21.46 -45.03 11.79
C PRO A 748 -20.27 -44.16 12.25
N ALA A 749 -19.07 -44.72 12.27
CA ALA A 749 -17.85 -44.00 12.61
C ALA A 749 -17.53 -42.88 11.59
N ILE A 750 -17.64 -43.16 10.29
CA ILE A 750 -17.44 -42.20 9.20
C ILE A 750 -18.57 -41.17 9.18
N ARG A 751 -19.81 -41.59 9.42
CA ARG A 751 -20.98 -40.70 9.50
C ARG A 751 -20.80 -39.59 10.55
N LYS A 752 -20.24 -39.92 11.72
CA LYS A 752 -19.95 -38.93 12.77
C LYS A 752 -18.86 -37.94 12.35
N MET A 753 -17.90 -38.36 11.54
CA MET A 753 -16.82 -37.50 11.06
C MET A 753 -17.26 -36.54 9.96
N TRP A 754 -18.24 -36.94 9.13
CA TRP A 754 -18.84 -36.06 8.13
C TRP A 754 -19.42 -34.77 8.72
N LEU A 755 -19.86 -34.78 9.98
CA LEU A 755 -20.34 -33.58 10.68
C LEU A 755 -19.31 -32.45 10.69
N ASN A 756 -18.02 -32.76 10.78
CA ASN A 756 -16.96 -31.75 10.74
C ASN A 756 -16.79 -31.14 9.35
N VAL A 757 -16.97 -31.92 8.29
CA VAL A 757 -16.90 -31.43 6.91
C VAL A 757 -18.15 -30.63 6.57
N ILE A 758 -19.34 -31.10 6.98
CA ILE A 758 -20.61 -30.38 6.82
C ILE A 758 -20.54 -29.03 7.53
N ARG A 759 -20.07 -28.99 8.78
CA ARG A 759 -19.91 -27.73 9.54
C ARG A 759 -18.99 -26.75 8.82
N ARG A 760 -17.99 -27.23 8.09
CA ARG A 760 -17.09 -26.38 7.31
C ARG A 760 -17.70 -25.95 5.97
N ALA A 761 -18.49 -26.80 5.34
CA ALA A 761 -19.25 -26.48 4.13
C ALA A 761 -20.35 -25.44 4.37
N GLN A 762 -20.79 -25.25 5.62
CA GLN A 762 -21.70 -24.14 6.01
C GLN A 762 -21.09 -22.75 5.78
N THR A 763 -19.76 -22.64 5.67
CA THR A 763 -19.07 -21.42 5.23
C THR A 763 -18.57 -21.62 3.80
N PRO A 764 -19.42 -21.45 2.77
CA PRO A 764 -19.04 -21.66 1.38
C PRO A 764 -17.98 -20.67 0.94
N ILE A 765 -17.26 -21.03 -0.11
CA ILE A 765 -16.30 -20.13 -0.75
C ILE A 765 -17.07 -19.03 -1.48
N THR A 766 -16.92 -17.78 -1.00
CA THR A 766 -17.56 -16.61 -1.61
C THR A 766 -16.54 -15.56 -2.04
N ILE A 767 -16.79 -14.95 -3.20
CA ILE A 767 -16.03 -13.78 -3.68
C ILE A 767 -16.73 -12.53 -3.14
N LYS A 768 -16.19 -11.96 -2.06
CA LYS A 768 -16.68 -10.76 -1.39
C LYS A 768 -15.52 -9.94 -0.85
N ILE A 769 -15.71 -8.63 -0.71
CA ILE A 769 -14.77 -7.73 -0.05
C ILE A 769 -15.56 -6.98 1.02
N ASP A 770 -15.26 -7.28 2.30
CA ASP A 770 -16.02 -6.74 3.42
C ASP A 770 -15.98 -5.20 3.40
N GLY A 771 -17.17 -4.57 3.45
CA GLY A 771 -17.34 -3.12 3.41
C GLY A 771 -17.37 -2.47 2.02
N PHE A 772 -17.04 -3.21 0.95
CA PHE A 772 -16.96 -2.63 -0.41
C PHE A 772 -17.73 -3.41 -1.48
N MET A 773 -17.76 -4.74 -1.40
CA MET A 773 -18.43 -5.60 -2.39
C MET A 773 -19.07 -6.81 -1.70
N ASP A 774 -20.40 -6.90 -1.80
CA ASP A 774 -21.17 -8.06 -1.36
C ASP A 774 -20.74 -9.34 -2.11
N ALA A 775 -21.15 -10.49 -1.58
CA ALA A 775 -20.85 -11.77 -2.22
C ALA A 775 -21.41 -11.82 -3.65
N LEU A 776 -20.51 -11.97 -4.63
CA LEU A 776 -20.88 -12.13 -6.03
C LEU A 776 -21.76 -13.36 -6.18
N SER A 777 -23.01 -13.11 -6.52
CA SER A 777 -24.10 -14.08 -6.58
C SER A 777 -25.16 -13.61 -7.56
N PHE A 778 -26.07 -14.49 -7.95
CA PHE A 778 -27.21 -14.08 -8.80
C PHE A 778 -28.13 -13.07 -8.10
N GLU A 779 -28.20 -13.10 -6.76
CA GLU A 779 -28.90 -12.07 -5.96
C GLU A 779 -28.24 -10.70 -6.14
N PHE A 780 -26.91 -10.63 -6.01
CA PHE A 780 -26.15 -9.41 -6.29
C PHE A 780 -26.40 -8.90 -7.72
N TYR A 781 -26.38 -9.80 -8.71
CA TYR A 781 -26.62 -9.43 -10.10
C TYR A 781 -28.04 -8.93 -10.36
N SER A 782 -29.04 -9.54 -9.74
CA SER A 782 -30.43 -9.10 -9.81
C SER A 782 -30.60 -7.72 -9.16
N ALA A 783 -30.02 -7.50 -7.98
CA ALA A 783 -30.03 -6.21 -7.31
C ALA A 783 -29.35 -5.13 -8.17
N PHE A 784 -28.21 -5.47 -8.76
CA PHE A 784 -27.48 -4.60 -9.69
C PHE A 784 -28.32 -4.20 -10.91
N LEU A 785 -28.98 -5.16 -11.58
CA LEU A 785 -29.88 -4.86 -12.70
C LEU A 785 -31.06 -3.99 -12.25
N SER A 786 -31.65 -4.28 -11.10
CA SER A 786 -32.72 -3.46 -10.53
C SER A 786 -32.27 -2.02 -10.28
N THR A 787 -31.05 -1.82 -9.78
CA THR A 787 -30.46 -0.49 -9.58
C THR A 787 -30.30 0.25 -10.91
N ILE A 788 -29.87 -0.43 -11.99
CA ILE A 788 -29.78 0.18 -13.32
C ILE A 788 -31.15 0.65 -13.81
N PHE A 789 -32.17 -0.21 -13.76
CA PHE A 789 -33.53 0.16 -14.17
C PHE A 789 -34.10 1.31 -13.32
N SER A 790 -33.82 1.30 -12.02
CA SER A 790 -34.19 2.39 -11.12
C SER A 790 -33.51 3.70 -11.51
N TYR A 791 -32.20 3.70 -11.78
CA TYR A 791 -31.47 4.89 -12.22
C TYR A 791 -32.01 5.42 -13.55
N ILE A 792 -32.27 4.55 -14.53
CA ILE A 792 -32.88 4.95 -15.81
C ILE A 792 -34.21 5.66 -15.56
N THR A 793 -35.06 5.10 -14.69
CA THR A 793 -36.38 5.67 -14.39
C THR A 793 -36.26 7.03 -13.70
N VAL A 794 -35.41 7.15 -12.68
CA VAL A 794 -35.21 8.41 -11.94
C VAL A 794 -34.61 9.49 -12.84
N LEU A 795 -33.54 9.17 -13.57
CA LEU A 795 -32.90 10.12 -14.48
C LEU A 795 -33.86 10.56 -15.58
N ARG A 796 -34.69 9.64 -16.11
CA ARG A 796 -35.70 9.99 -17.10
C ARG A 796 -36.71 11.02 -16.55
N VAL A 797 -37.16 10.86 -15.30
CA VAL A 797 -38.06 11.84 -14.67
C VAL A 797 -37.35 13.19 -14.49
N VAL A 798 -36.12 13.20 -13.96
CA VAL A 798 -35.35 14.43 -13.68
C VAL A 798 -35.02 15.23 -14.96
N PHE A 799 -34.75 14.55 -16.08
CA PHE A 799 -34.44 15.22 -17.35
C PHE A 799 -35.68 15.53 -18.21
N GLN A 800 -36.87 15.07 -17.81
CA GLN A 800 -38.14 15.39 -18.45
C GLN A 800 -38.94 16.46 -17.71
N THR A 801 -38.58 16.79 -16.46
CA THR A 801 -38.96 18.00 -15.73
C THR A 801 -38.01 19.14 -16.04
#